data_AF-A0A9N9LKY8-F1
#
_entry.id   AF-A0A9N9LKY8-F1
#
_cell.length_a   1.000
_cell.length_b   1.000
_cell.length_c   1.000
_cell.angle_alpha   90.00
_cell.angle_beta   90.00
_cell.angle_gamma   90.00
#
_symmetry.space_group_name_H-M   'P 1'
#
loop_
_entity.id
_entity.type
_entity.pdbx_description
1 polymer ?
#
loop_
_entity_poly.entity_id
_entity_poly.type
_entity_poly.pdbx_seq_one_letter_code
_entity_poly.pdbx_strand_id
1 'polypeptide(L)'
;MCGIFGYINYLVEKDRKYILDTLVNGLSRLEYRGYDSAGLAVDGDKKNEVFAYKEVGKVIKLKELIAAEKPDLTKVFDSHAGIAHTRWATHGPPSRVNCHPHRSDPNWEFSIVHNGIITNYKELKTLLTAKGFRFETETDTECIAKLAKYLYDQHPTIGFTDLAKAVIKELEGAFGLLMKSVHYPHEVIAARKGSPLVIGVRTEKRMKVDFVDVEYTDDGALPAEQASHNVAIKKSNVGNFLSAGNLLAPADKSLLHRSQSRAFMTDDGAPMPTEFFLSSDPSAIVEHTKKVMYLEDDDIAHIHEGSLNIHRLTKADGSSNVRTIQTLELELQEIMKGKFDHFMQKEIFEQPESVVNTMRGRLDVENKQVTLGGLRSYISTIRRCRRIIFIACGTSYHSCMAVRGAFEELTEIPISVELASDFLDRQAPVFRDDTCVFVSQSGETADSLMALRYCLERGALTVGIVNVVGSSISLLTHCGVHVNAGPEIGVASTKAYTSQFIAMIMFALSLSEDRASKQKRREDIMEGLGKISEQIKEILKLDQPIKELCARTFKHQKSLLLLGRGSQFSTALEGALKIKEISYLHCEAVMSGELKHGVLALVDEDLPIIMILTRDEIFAKSLNAYQQVIARSGKPIVICNPDDEEFRGGKAEKIEIPKTVDCLQGLLNVIPLQLMAYWLAVAEGLNVDFPRNLAKSVTVE
;
A
#
# COMPACT_ATOMS: atom_id res chain seq x y z
N MET A 1 5.97 0.43 5.11
CA MET A 1 6.36 -0.70 4.23
C MET A 1 7.61 -0.29 3.45
N CYS A 2 8.58 -1.15 3.21
CA CYS A 2 9.71 -0.81 2.34
C CYS A 2 9.29 -0.66 0.85
N GLY A 3 10.19 -0.17 -0.01
CA GLY A 3 10.00 -0.08 -1.45
C GLY A 3 11.01 -0.92 -2.21
N ILE A 4 10.55 -1.78 -3.13
CA ILE A 4 11.39 -2.52 -4.09
C ILE A 4 11.22 -1.88 -5.46
N PHE A 5 12.32 -1.69 -6.18
CA PHE A 5 12.31 -1.35 -7.60
C PHE A 5 13.39 -2.11 -8.35
N GLY A 6 13.07 -2.62 -9.53
CA GLY A 6 14.01 -3.30 -10.42
C GLY A 6 13.79 -2.86 -11.85
N TYR A 7 14.88 -2.71 -12.60
CA TYR A 7 14.86 -2.32 -14.01
C TYR A 7 15.72 -3.29 -14.81
N ILE A 8 15.12 -3.89 -15.83
CA ILE A 8 15.80 -4.79 -16.76
C ILE A 8 15.53 -4.29 -18.17
N ASN A 9 16.59 -4.03 -18.93
CA ASN A 9 16.53 -3.82 -20.37
C ASN A 9 17.13 -5.04 -21.08
N TYR A 10 16.46 -5.50 -22.12
CA TYR A 10 16.91 -6.60 -22.97
C TYR A 10 16.85 -6.19 -24.44
N LEU A 11 18.00 -6.24 -25.12
CA LEU A 11 18.19 -5.74 -26.49
C LEU A 11 17.72 -4.29 -26.68
N VAL A 12 17.82 -3.48 -25.62
CA VAL A 12 17.53 -2.04 -25.64
C VAL A 12 18.75 -1.35 -25.07
N GLU A 13 19.53 -0.71 -25.94
CA GLU A 13 20.77 -0.02 -25.57
C GLU A 13 20.48 1.12 -24.59
N LYS A 14 21.06 1.03 -23.39
CA LYS A 14 21.01 2.08 -22.36
C LYS A 14 22.39 2.34 -21.79
N ASP A 15 22.69 3.60 -21.54
CA ASP A 15 23.90 3.97 -20.80
C ASP A 15 23.69 3.74 -19.28
N ARG A 16 24.81 3.63 -18.55
CA ARG A 16 24.76 3.49 -17.07
C ARG A 16 24.00 4.64 -16.42
N LYS A 17 24.14 5.85 -16.96
CA LYS A 17 23.43 7.03 -16.46
C LYS A 17 21.91 6.82 -16.45
N TYR A 18 21.33 6.39 -17.57
CA TYR A 18 19.91 6.13 -17.68
C TYR A 18 19.46 5.04 -16.71
N ILE A 19 20.24 3.96 -16.57
CA ILE A 19 19.95 2.86 -15.63
C ILE A 19 19.91 3.39 -14.19
N LEU A 20 20.95 4.12 -13.76
CA LEU A 20 21.04 4.68 -12.41
C LEU A 20 19.93 5.70 -12.14
N ASP A 21 19.67 6.62 -13.09
CA ASP A 21 18.61 7.61 -12.97
C ASP A 21 17.22 6.95 -12.89
N THR A 22 16.98 5.88 -13.66
CA THR A 22 15.73 5.10 -13.64
C THR A 22 15.52 4.43 -12.28
N LEU A 23 16.56 3.77 -11.73
CA LEU A 23 16.48 3.14 -10.41
C LEU A 23 16.25 4.18 -9.30
N VAL A 24 17.00 5.29 -9.31
CA VAL A 24 16.87 6.37 -8.31
C VAL A 24 15.51 7.05 -8.39
N ASN A 25 14.98 7.28 -9.61
CA ASN A 25 13.65 7.86 -9.77
C ASN A 25 12.57 6.89 -9.29
N GLY A 26 12.68 5.60 -9.61
CA GLY A 26 11.81 4.55 -9.08
C GLY A 26 11.78 4.54 -7.55
N LEU A 27 12.94 4.61 -6.89
CA LEU A 27 13.01 4.75 -5.43
C LEU A 27 12.37 6.03 -4.92
N SER A 28 12.52 7.15 -5.62
CA SER A 28 11.90 8.43 -5.25
C SER A 28 10.36 8.34 -5.28
N ARG A 29 9.79 7.54 -6.19
CA ARG A 29 8.34 7.25 -6.21
C ARG A 29 7.88 6.35 -5.07
N LEU A 30 8.79 5.63 -4.43
CA LEU A 30 8.53 4.70 -3.32
C LEU A 30 8.97 5.26 -1.95
N GLU A 31 9.59 6.44 -1.90
CA GLU A 31 10.16 7.02 -0.68
C GLU A 31 9.11 7.22 0.42
N TYR A 32 7.85 7.50 0.05
CA TYR A 32 6.74 7.64 0.99
C TYR A 32 6.41 6.34 1.75
N ARG A 33 6.83 5.19 1.23
CA ARG A 33 6.66 3.89 1.88
C ARG A 33 7.73 3.68 2.96
N GLY A 34 8.98 4.08 2.69
CA GLY A 34 10.09 4.04 3.64
C GLY A 34 11.27 4.91 3.22
N TYR A 35 11.91 5.55 4.20
CA TYR A 35 12.90 6.62 3.97
C TYR A 35 14.04 6.65 5.01
N ASP A 36 14.20 5.58 5.80
CA ASP A 36 15.31 5.48 6.77
C ASP A 36 16.65 5.25 6.08
N SER A 37 16.63 4.56 4.94
CA SER A 37 17.80 4.28 4.11
C SER A 37 17.41 3.81 2.71
N ALA A 38 18.35 3.88 1.77
CA ALA A 38 18.16 3.43 0.40
C ALA A 38 19.45 2.84 -0.19
N GLY A 39 19.31 2.00 -1.21
CA GLY A 39 20.44 1.49 -1.97
C GLY A 39 20.06 0.82 -3.28
N LEU A 40 21.06 0.55 -4.12
CA LEU A 40 20.91 -0.14 -5.40
C LEU A 40 22.15 -0.93 -5.77
N ALA A 41 21.98 -1.91 -6.66
CA ALA A 41 23.06 -2.71 -7.25
C ALA A 41 22.89 -2.83 -8.77
N VAL A 42 23.98 -2.60 -9.49
CA VAL A 42 24.09 -2.64 -10.96
C VAL A 42 25.40 -3.29 -11.39
N ASP A 43 25.50 -3.70 -12.65
CA ASP A 43 26.76 -4.22 -13.21
C ASP A 43 27.87 -3.16 -13.30
N GLY A 44 29.08 -3.56 -12.90
CA GLY A 44 30.30 -2.77 -12.89
C GLY A 44 30.97 -2.66 -14.26
N ASP A 45 32.25 -2.28 -14.26
CA ASP A 45 33.03 -2.05 -15.48
C ASP A 45 33.56 -3.36 -16.04
N LYS A 46 33.97 -4.28 -15.17
CA LYS A 46 34.48 -5.60 -15.52
C LYS A 46 33.39 -6.66 -15.50
N LYS A 47 33.65 -7.78 -16.16
CA LYS A 47 32.81 -8.97 -16.09
C LYS A 47 32.72 -9.45 -14.62
N ASN A 48 31.52 -9.77 -14.17
CA ASN A 48 31.19 -10.23 -12.80
C ASN A 48 31.48 -9.18 -11.70
N GLU A 49 31.66 -7.91 -12.06
CA GLU A 49 31.77 -6.83 -11.08
C GLU A 49 30.39 -6.23 -10.80
N VAL A 50 30.11 -5.91 -9.53
CA VAL A 50 28.85 -5.28 -9.11
C VAL A 50 29.18 -3.95 -8.44
N PHE A 51 28.55 -2.88 -8.91
CA PHE A 51 28.54 -1.60 -8.21
C PHE A 51 27.30 -1.53 -7.33
N ALA A 52 27.53 -1.35 -6.03
CA ALA A 52 26.46 -1.26 -5.04
C ALA A 52 26.61 0.00 -4.21
N TYR A 53 25.59 0.85 -4.24
CA TYR A 53 25.54 2.11 -3.53
C TYR A 53 24.51 2.01 -2.42
N LYS A 54 24.89 2.34 -1.19
CA LYS A 54 24.03 2.18 -0.01
C LYS A 54 24.22 3.34 0.94
N GLU A 55 23.14 4.03 1.28
CA GLU A 55 23.19 5.23 2.12
C GLU A 55 22.05 5.30 3.14
N VAL A 56 22.35 5.90 4.31
CA VAL A 56 21.36 6.16 5.36
C VAL A 56 20.65 7.49 5.13
N GLY A 57 19.33 7.46 5.22
CA GLY A 57 18.42 8.57 4.99
C GLY A 57 17.70 8.50 3.65
N LYS A 58 17.17 9.65 3.24
CA LYS A 58 16.36 9.83 2.03
C LYS A 58 17.12 9.50 0.74
N VAL A 59 16.37 9.21 -0.33
CA VAL A 59 16.88 8.83 -1.66
C VAL A 59 17.81 9.90 -2.25
N ILE A 60 17.61 11.18 -1.90
CA ILE A 60 18.51 12.26 -2.33
C ILE A 60 19.97 12.05 -1.88
N LYS A 61 20.19 11.49 -0.69
CA LYS A 61 21.55 11.18 -0.19
C LYS A 61 22.20 10.05 -0.98
N LEU A 62 21.42 9.05 -1.40
CA LEU A 62 21.91 8.01 -2.30
C LEU A 62 22.34 8.59 -3.65
N LYS A 63 21.58 9.56 -4.19
CA LYS A 63 21.94 10.27 -5.41
C LYS A 63 23.24 11.07 -5.26
N GLU A 64 23.42 11.74 -4.13
CA GLU A 64 24.66 12.46 -3.79
C GLU A 64 25.87 11.50 -3.68
N LEU A 65 25.69 10.33 -3.06
CA LEU A 65 26.71 9.29 -2.97
C LEU A 65 27.17 8.80 -4.35
N ILE A 66 26.21 8.49 -5.23
CA ILE A 66 26.50 8.04 -6.60
C ILE A 66 27.28 9.12 -7.38
N ALA A 67 26.89 10.40 -7.22
CA ALA A 67 27.60 11.51 -7.85
C ALA A 67 29.02 11.69 -7.28
N ALA A 68 29.23 11.43 -5.99
CA ALA A 68 30.52 11.54 -5.33
C ALA A 68 31.52 10.43 -5.74
N GLU A 69 31.02 9.20 -5.96
CA GLU A 69 31.85 8.06 -6.39
C GLU A 69 32.29 8.12 -7.85
N LYS A 70 31.64 8.98 -8.67
CA LYS A 70 31.99 9.24 -10.09
C LYS A 70 32.18 7.96 -10.93
N PRO A 71 31.17 7.07 -11.00
CA PRO A 71 31.23 5.90 -11.90
C PRO A 71 31.31 6.35 -13.37
N ASP A 72 31.82 5.47 -14.25
CA ASP A 72 31.73 5.72 -15.69
C ASP A 72 30.26 5.68 -16.13
N LEU A 73 29.72 6.84 -16.46
CA LEU A 73 28.31 7.03 -16.85
C LEU A 73 28.05 6.73 -18.33
N THR A 74 29.12 6.62 -19.14
CA THR A 74 29.04 6.51 -20.61
C THR A 74 29.00 5.07 -21.11
N LYS A 75 29.32 4.10 -20.26
CA LYS A 75 29.25 2.68 -20.60
C LYS A 75 27.83 2.29 -21.01
N VAL A 76 27.70 1.70 -22.19
CA VAL A 76 26.43 1.24 -22.78
C VAL A 76 26.23 -0.25 -22.52
N PHE A 77 24.99 -0.63 -22.24
CA PHE A 77 24.56 -2.00 -22.04
C PHE A 77 23.38 -2.32 -22.97
N ASP A 78 23.55 -3.33 -23.83
CA ASP A 78 22.46 -3.86 -24.67
C ASP A 78 21.43 -4.60 -23.81
N SER A 79 21.92 -5.31 -22.79
CA SER A 79 21.12 -5.96 -21.77
C SER A 79 21.71 -5.71 -20.39
N HIS A 80 20.87 -5.40 -19.41
CA HIS A 80 21.29 -5.11 -18.04
C HIS A 80 20.15 -5.43 -17.07
N ALA A 81 20.52 -5.79 -15.85
CA ALA A 81 19.60 -5.96 -14.73
C ALA A 81 20.06 -5.15 -13.52
N GLY A 82 19.22 -4.25 -13.04
CA GLY A 82 19.45 -3.44 -11.84
C GLY A 82 18.35 -3.66 -10.80
N ILE A 83 18.73 -3.69 -9.53
CA ILE A 83 17.80 -3.77 -8.39
C ILE A 83 18.07 -2.66 -7.39
N ALA A 84 17.02 -2.15 -6.76
CA ALA A 84 17.05 -1.02 -5.86
C ALA A 84 16.02 -1.17 -4.73
N HIS A 85 16.27 -0.51 -3.60
CA HIS A 85 15.43 -0.61 -2.42
C HIS A 85 15.40 0.67 -1.58
N THR A 86 14.22 1.00 -1.03
CA THR A 86 14.06 1.92 0.09
C THR A 86 13.60 1.16 1.33
N ARG A 87 14.22 1.42 2.47
CA ARG A 87 14.04 0.65 3.69
C ARG A 87 13.36 1.44 4.80
N TRP A 88 12.39 0.78 5.42
CA TRP A 88 11.85 1.05 6.75
C TRP A 88 12.46 0.04 7.72
N ALA A 89 13.25 0.46 8.70
CA ALA A 89 14.00 -0.46 9.53
C ALA A 89 13.10 -1.19 10.55
N THR A 90 12.91 -2.50 10.39
CA THR A 90 12.25 -3.38 11.39
C THR A 90 13.29 -4.11 12.27
N HIS A 91 14.31 -4.71 11.66
CA HIS A 91 15.40 -5.41 12.34
C HIS A 91 16.74 -4.68 12.16
N GLY A 92 17.44 -4.37 13.24
CA GLY A 92 18.72 -3.68 13.20
C GLY A 92 18.60 -2.18 12.87
N PRO A 93 19.49 -1.33 13.42
CA PRO A 93 19.40 0.11 13.25
C PRO A 93 19.64 0.52 11.78
N PRO A 94 19.10 1.68 11.33
CA PRO A 94 19.46 2.26 10.04
C PRO A 94 20.98 2.50 9.96
N SER A 95 21.67 1.72 9.13
CA SER A 95 23.11 1.79 8.92
C SER A 95 23.43 1.40 7.48
N ARG A 96 24.53 1.90 6.91
CA ARG A 96 24.95 1.55 5.53
C ARG A 96 25.07 0.04 5.31
N VAL A 97 25.44 -0.69 6.36
CA VAL A 97 25.58 -2.15 6.34
C VAL A 97 24.22 -2.84 6.25
N ASN A 98 23.24 -2.37 7.03
CA ASN A 98 21.87 -2.88 7.05
C ASN A 98 20.99 -2.40 5.88
N CYS A 99 21.46 -1.45 5.07
CA CYS A 99 20.80 -1.08 3.82
C CYS A 99 20.79 -2.27 2.84
N HIS A 100 19.68 -2.41 2.14
CA HIS A 100 19.58 -3.28 0.97
C HIS A 100 20.23 -2.58 -0.25
N PRO A 101 20.71 -3.32 -1.26
CA PRO A 101 20.74 -4.79 -1.37
C PRO A 101 21.72 -5.47 -0.41
N HIS A 102 21.40 -6.71 -0.02
CA HIS A 102 22.29 -7.59 0.74
C HIS A 102 23.08 -8.52 -0.18
N ARG A 103 24.35 -8.75 0.16
CA ARG A 103 25.29 -9.57 -0.61
C ARG A 103 25.53 -10.93 0.02
N SER A 104 25.72 -11.95 -0.82
CA SER A 104 26.13 -13.29 -0.37
C SER A 104 27.54 -13.31 0.21
N ASP A 105 28.46 -12.53 -0.33
CA ASP A 105 29.89 -12.59 -0.07
C ASP A 105 30.57 -11.27 -0.48
N PRO A 106 31.86 -11.06 -0.18
CA PRO A 106 32.58 -9.85 -0.56
C PRO A 106 32.60 -9.55 -2.07
N ASN A 107 32.45 -10.57 -2.93
CA ASN A 107 32.45 -10.42 -4.38
C ASN A 107 31.04 -10.20 -4.97
N TRP A 108 30.00 -10.09 -4.15
CA TRP A 108 28.63 -9.82 -4.59
C TRP A 108 28.09 -10.87 -5.58
N GLU A 109 28.38 -12.16 -5.36
CA GLU A 109 27.91 -13.22 -6.26
C GLU A 109 26.38 -13.25 -6.38
N PHE A 110 25.67 -13.01 -5.27
CA PHE A 110 24.23 -12.82 -5.20
C PHE A 110 23.89 -11.52 -4.48
N SER A 111 22.91 -10.79 -5.03
CA SER A 111 22.38 -9.53 -4.50
C SER A 111 20.87 -9.66 -4.31
N ILE A 112 20.39 -9.38 -3.10
CA ILE A 112 18.97 -9.51 -2.73
C ILE A 112 18.42 -8.18 -2.22
N VAL A 113 17.22 -7.82 -2.69
CA VAL A 113 16.35 -6.83 -2.04
C VAL A 113 15.08 -7.52 -1.56
N HIS A 114 14.56 -7.10 -0.40
CA HIS A 114 13.46 -7.79 0.28
C HIS A 114 12.54 -6.79 1.00
N ASN A 115 11.23 -7.03 0.91
CA ASN A 115 10.18 -6.41 1.68
C ASN A 115 9.46 -7.48 2.47
N GLY A 116 9.37 -7.34 3.78
CA GLY A 116 8.72 -8.34 4.64
C GLY A 116 9.59 -8.71 5.83
N ILE A 117 9.29 -9.85 6.44
CA ILE A 117 10.03 -10.45 7.56
C ILE A 117 10.18 -11.95 7.30
N ILE A 118 11.42 -12.44 7.36
CA ILE A 118 11.72 -13.86 7.38
C ILE A 118 11.68 -14.35 8.83
N THR A 119 10.66 -15.11 9.20
CA THR A 119 10.40 -15.48 10.61
C THR A 119 11.38 -16.51 11.14
N ASN A 120 11.90 -17.39 10.27
CA ASN A 120 12.86 -18.44 10.61
C ASN A 120 14.34 -18.05 10.35
N TYR A 121 14.65 -16.75 10.31
CA TYR A 121 16.00 -16.27 9.98
C TYR A 121 17.06 -16.69 11.01
N LYS A 122 16.69 -16.93 12.28
CA LYS A 122 17.63 -17.33 13.34
C LYS A 122 18.14 -18.75 13.12
N GLU A 123 17.25 -19.65 12.72
CA GLU A 123 17.52 -21.03 12.37
C GLU A 123 18.43 -21.08 11.13
N LEU A 124 18.08 -20.33 10.09
CA LEU A 124 18.88 -20.20 8.87
C LEU A 124 20.28 -19.63 9.16
N LYS A 125 20.37 -18.56 9.97
CA LYS A 125 21.64 -17.94 10.36
C LYS A 125 22.53 -18.93 11.12
N THR A 126 21.96 -19.73 12.02
CA THR A 126 22.69 -20.75 12.78
C THR A 126 23.24 -21.83 11.84
N LEU A 127 22.41 -22.34 10.93
CA LEU A 127 22.81 -23.35 9.94
C LEU A 127 23.93 -22.84 9.03
N LEU A 128 23.78 -21.65 8.45
CA LEU A 128 24.74 -21.08 7.51
C LEU A 128 26.07 -20.72 8.21
N THR A 129 26.01 -20.25 9.45
CA THR A 129 27.22 -20.01 10.26
C THR A 129 27.97 -21.32 10.53
N ALA A 130 27.27 -22.40 10.83
CA ALA A 130 27.87 -23.73 11.00
C ALA A 130 28.50 -24.27 9.69
N LYS A 131 28.00 -23.84 8.53
CA LYS A 131 28.56 -24.13 7.20
C LYS A 131 29.71 -23.19 6.79
N GLY A 132 30.13 -22.26 7.66
CA GLY A 132 31.28 -21.39 7.45
C GLY A 132 30.98 -20.01 6.87
N PHE A 133 29.70 -19.66 6.67
CA PHE A 133 29.32 -18.31 6.23
C PHE A 133 29.47 -17.31 7.36
N ARG A 134 30.00 -16.12 7.04
CA ARG A 134 30.08 -14.99 7.96
C ARG A 134 28.97 -13.99 7.63
N PHE A 135 28.26 -13.57 8.67
CA PHE A 135 27.23 -12.54 8.59
C PHE A 135 27.83 -11.17 8.92
N GLU A 136 27.45 -10.18 8.14
CA GLU A 136 27.90 -8.79 8.28
C GLU A 136 26.80 -7.91 8.90
N THR A 137 25.54 -8.35 8.87
CA THR A 137 24.37 -7.54 9.22
C THR A 137 23.54 -8.15 10.35
N GLU A 138 22.66 -7.32 10.90
CA GLU A 138 21.64 -7.71 11.87
C GLU A 138 20.28 -7.97 11.21
N THR A 139 20.23 -7.96 9.88
CA THR A 139 18.99 -8.11 9.11
C THR A 139 18.71 -9.59 8.83
N ASP A 140 17.43 -9.93 8.83
CA ASP A 140 16.91 -11.22 8.39
C ASP A 140 17.28 -11.53 6.93
N THR A 141 17.28 -10.49 6.10
CA THR A 141 17.46 -10.55 4.64
C THR A 141 18.83 -11.07 4.21
N GLU A 142 19.89 -10.85 5.00
CA GLU A 142 21.22 -11.40 4.67
C GLU A 142 21.20 -12.93 4.57
N CYS A 143 20.34 -13.60 5.34
CA CYS A 143 20.18 -15.05 5.30
C CYS A 143 19.78 -15.55 3.91
N ILE A 144 18.93 -14.79 3.19
CA ILE A 144 18.48 -15.15 1.83
C ILE A 144 19.67 -15.15 0.87
N ALA A 145 20.52 -14.12 0.92
CA ALA A 145 21.69 -14.00 0.06
C ALA A 145 22.72 -15.10 0.34
N LYS A 146 22.99 -15.39 1.63
CA LYS A 146 23.88 -16.48 2.03
C LYS A 146 23.34 -17.85 1.63
N LEU A 147 22.03 -18.08 1.79
CA LEU A 147 21.37 -19.34 1.43
C LEU A 147 21.44 -19.60 -0.08
N ALA A 148 21.20 -18.58 -0.91
CA ALA A 148 21.34 -18.69 -2.36
C ALA A 148 22.76 -19.12 -2.75
N LYS A 149 23.79 -18.51 -2.13
CA LYS A 149 25.17 -18.92 -2.37
C LYS A 149 25.46 -20.34 -1.88
N TYR A 150 25.00 -20.71 -0.68
CA TYR A 150 25.20 -22.05 -0.15
C TYR A 150 24.67 -23.14 -1.09
N LEU A 151 23.46 -22.96 -1.62
CA LEU A 151 22.85 -23.91 -2.55
C LEU A 151 23.56 -23.94 -3.91
N TYR A 152 24.00 -22.78 -4.41
CA TYR A 152 24.80 -22.70 -5.64
C TYR A 152 26.17 -23.39 -5.50
N ASP A 153 26.87 -23.18 -4.37
CA ASP A 153 28.18 -23.79 -4.11
C ASP A 153 28.07 -25.33 -4.03
N GLN A 154 26.92 -25.87 -3.60
CA GLN A 154 26.65 -27.31 -3.61
C GLN A 154 26.29 -27.84 -5.02
N HIS A 155 25.68 -27.01 -5.86
CA HIS A 155 25.22 -27.38 -7.20
C HIS A 155 25.58 -26.31 -8.25
N PRO A 156 26.84 -26.19 -8.70
CA PRO A 156 27.28 -25.07 -9.56
C PRO A 156 26.63 -25.01 -10.95
N THR A 157 25.92 -26.07 -11.37
CA THR A 157 25.21 -26.13 -12.66
C THR A 157 23.70 -25.99 -12.53
N ILE A 158 23.20 -25.60 -11.35
CA ILE A 158 21.76 -25.40 -11.11
C ILE A 158 21.24 -24.23 -11.96
N GLY A 159 20.02 -24.33 -12.49
CA GLY A 159 19.35 -23.21 -13.16
C GLY A 159 18.90 -22.15 -12.15
N PHE A 160 18.80 -20.89 -12.55
CA PHE A 160 18.47 -19.81 -11.62
C PHE A 160 17.09 -19.99 -10.98
N THR A 161 16.12 -20.46 -11.76
CA THR A 161 14.76 -20.77 -11.29
C THR A 161 14.75 -21.86 -10.22
N ASP A 162 15.53 -22.93 -10.42
CA ASP A 162 15.57 -24.06 -9.49
C ASP A 162 16.31 -23.70 -8.20
N LEU A 163 17.36 -22.88 -8.31
CA LEU A 163 18.02 -22.28 -7.16
C LEU A 163 17.04 -21.42 -6.35
N ALA A 164 16.28 -20.55 -7.02
CA ALA A 164 15.30 -19.71 -6.35
C ALA A 164 14.20 -20.52 -5.69
N LYS A 165 13.66 -21.55 -6.36
CA LYS A 165 12.69 -22.49 -5.79
C LYS A 165 13.23 -23.14 -4.51
N ALA A 166 14.47 -23.61 -4.52
CA ALA A 166 15.12 -24.21 -3.37
C ALA A 166 15.31 -23.21 -2.21
N VAL A 167 15.70 -21.97 -2.51
CA VAL A 167 15.79 -20.90 -1.50
C VAL A 167 14.42 -20.63 -0.88
N ILE A 168 13.41 -20.36 -1.71
CA ILE A 168 12.06 -19.95 -1.29
C ILE A 168 11.37 -21.02 -0.45
N LYS A 169 11.63 -22.31 -0.73
CA LYS A 169 11.11 -23.43 0.05
C LYS A 169 11.55 -23.41 1.51
N GLU A 170 12.74 -22.90 1.79
CA GLU A 170 13.32 -22.83 3.14
C GLU A 170 12.93 -21.53 3.89
N LEU A 171 12.28 -20.57 3.22
CA LEU A 171 11.88 -19.30 3.83
C LEU A 171 10.49 -19.40 4.47
N GLU A 172 10.40 -18.97 5.72
CA GLU A 172 9.12 -18.78 6.42
C GLU A 172 8.85 -17.29 6.65
N GLY A 173 7.57 -16.92 6.67
CA GLY A 173 7.12 -15.55 6.88
C GLY A 173 6.48 -14.93 5.63
N ALA A 174 6.48 -13.60 5.58
CA ALA A 174 5.96 -12.82 4.47
C ALA A 174 7.10 -12.07 3.81
N PHE A 175 7.25 -12.20 2.50
CA PHE A 175 8.33 -11.58 1.73
C PHE A 175 7.90 -11.23 0.31
N GLY A 176 8.47 -10.16 -0.22
CA GLY A 176 8.57 -9.88 -1.65
C GLY A 176 10.04 -9.59 -1.91
N LEU A 177 10.65 -10.25 -2.88
CA LEU A 177 12.09 -10.16 -3.10
C LEU A 177 12.45 -10.10 -4.58
N LEU A 178 13.57 -9.43 -4.88
CA LEU A 178 14.28 -9.55 -6.14
C LEU A 178 15.67 -10.13 -5.88
N MET A 179 16.07 -11.09 -6.72
CA MET A 179 17.37 -11.74 -6.67
C MET A 179 18.09 -11.53 -8.01
N LYS A 180 19.32 -11.02 -7.92
CA LYS A 180 20.28 -10.83 -9.02
C LYS A 180 21.56 -11.59 -8.71
N SER A 181 22.22 -12.14 -9.73
CA SER A 181 23.51 -12.82 -9.56
C SER A 181 24.48 -12.49 -10.70
N VAL A 182 25.78 -12.63 -10.42
CA VAL A 182 26.82 -12.59 -11.45
C VAL A 182 26.91 -13.90 -12.26
N HIS A 183 26.40 -15.01 -11.71
CA HIS A 183 26.39 -16.32 -12.36
C HIS A 183 25.28 -16.43 -13.41
N TYR A 184 24.21 -15.63 -13.26
CA TYR A 184 23.06 -15.53 -14.16
C TYR A 184 22.94 -14.08 -14.67
N PRO A 185 23.82 -13.65 -15.59
CA PRO A 185 23.88 -12.27 -16.04
C PRO A 185 22.62 -11.87 -16.80
N HIS A 186 22.16 -10.64 -16.59
CA HIS A 186 20.94 -10.07 -17.21
C HIS A 186 19.63 -10.74 -16.78
N GLU A 187 19.66 -11.66 -15.80
CA GLU A 187 18.49 -12.33 -15.27
C GLU A 187 18.09 -11.77 -13.91
N VAL A 188 16.79 -11.78 -13.63
CA VAL A 188 16.23 -11.44 -12.31
C VAL A 188 15.16 -12.44 -11.93
N ILE A 189 15.22 -12.92 -10.71
CA ILE A 189 14.12 -13.64 -10.07
C ILE A 189 13.35 -12.66 -9.19
N ALA A 190 12.03 -12.65 -9.35
CA ALA A 190 11.09 -11.99 -8.47
C ALA A 190 10.21 -13.04 -7.80
N ALA A 191 10.08 -12.99 -6.48
CA ALA A 191 9.21 -13.90 -5.75
C ALA A 191 8.42 -13.16 -4.68
N ARG A 192 7.20 -13.62 -4.41
CA ARG A 192 6.38 -13.06 -3.34
C ARG A 192 5.57 -14.09 -2.56
N LYS A 193 5.32 -13.75 -1.31
CA LYS A 193 4.42 -14.41 -0.37
C LYS A 193 4.00 -13.39 0.68
N GLY A 194 2.78 -12.88 0.62
CA GLY A 194 2.25 -11.90 1.59
C GLY A 194 2.75 -10.46 1.45
N SER A 195 3.72 -10.16 0.58
CA SER A 195 4.11 -8.77 0.23
C SER A 195 3.81 -8.48 -1.25
N PRO A 196 3.23 -7.31 -1.58
CA PRO A 196 2.97 -6.93 -2.97
C PRO A 196 4.21 -6.89 -3.85
N LEU A 197 4.08 -7.40 -5.08
CA LEU A 197 5.07 -7.29 -6.14
C LEU A 197 4.34 -7.26 -7.51
N VAL A 198 4.69 -6.29 -8.35
CA VAL A 198 4.08 -6.04 -9.66
C VAL A 198 5.18 -5.89 -10.72
N ILE A 199 4.90 -6.40 -11.92
CA ILE A 199 5.82 -6.34 -13.07
C ILE A 199 5.18 -5.50 -14.16
N GLY A 200 5.80 -4.37 -14.49
CA GLY A 200 5.52 -3.55 -15.65
C GLY A 200 6.29 -4.03 -16.86
N VAL A 201 5.65 -4.03 -18.03
CA VAL A 201 6.28 -4.41 -19.29
C VAL A 201 6.17 -3.25 -20.28
N ARG A 202 7.28 -2.92 -20.93
CA ARG A 202 7.33 -2.04 -22.10
C ARG A 202 8.00 -2.76 -23.26
N THR A 203 7.28 -2.85 -24.37
CA THR A 203 7.74 -3.48 -25.61
C THR A 203 7.61 -2.49 -26.77
N GLU A 204 8.53 -2.51 -27.74
CA GLU A 204 8.41 -1.68 -28.94
C GLU A 204 7.23 -2.08 -29.83
N LYS A 205 6.97 -3.39 -29.92
CA LYS A 205 5.83 -3.97 -30.65
C LYS A 205 4.71 -4.34 -29.71
N ARG A 206 3.49 -4.40 -30.23
CA ARG A 206 2.30 -4.83 -29.47
C ARG A 206 2.43 -6.30 -29.07
N MET A 207 2.21 -6.61 -27.80
CA MET A 207 2.15 -7.98 -27.30
C MET A 207 1.02 -8.77 -27.97
N LYS A 208 1.25 -10.06 -28.22
CA LYS A 208 0.27 -10.95 -28.89
C LYS A 208 -0.85 -11.40 -27.95
N VAL A 209 -0.50 -11.61 -26.69
CA VAL A 209 -1.42 -12.05 -25.63
C VAL A 209 -1.24 -11.17 -24.40
N ASP A 210 -2.34 -10.90 -23.71
CA ASP A 210 -2.37 -10.09 -22.49
C ASP A 210 -2.29 -10.98 -21.24
N PHE A 211 -1.60 -12.12 -21.33
CA PHE A 211 -1.47 -13.05 -20.22
C PHE A 211 -0.20 -13.91 -20.28
N VAL A 212 0.21 -14.42 -19.12
CA VAL A 212 1.36 -15.32 -18.92
C VAL A 212 0.89 -16.60 -18.23
N ASP A 213 1.30 -17.76 -18.76
CA ASP A 213 0.98 -19.06 -18.20
C ASP A 213 1.82 -19.34 -16.94
N VAL A 214 1.21 -20.02 -15.95
CA VAL A 214 1.86 -20.44 -14.71
C VAL A 214 2.32 -21.88 -14.85
N GLU A 215 3.62 -22.10 -14.68
CA GLU A 215 4.24 -23.42 -14.70
C GLU A 215 4.32 -24.03 -13.30
N TYR A 216 3.98 -25.31 -13.20
CA TYR A 216 4.08 -26.08 -11.96
C TYR A 216 5.24 -27.07 -12.05
N THR A 217 5.96 -27.24 -10.94
CA THR A 217 6.88 -28.38 -10.79
C THR A 217 6.09 -29.67 -10.71
N ASP A 218 6.26 -30.57 -11.69
CA ASP A 218 5.81 -31.95 -11.57
C ASP A 218 6.69 -32.68 -10.54
N ASP A 219 6.10 -33.25 -9.49
CA ASP A 219 6.74 -34.12 -8.47
C ASP A 219 7.16 -35.49 -9.06
N GLY A 220 7.86 -35.46 -10.20
CA GLY A 220 8.46 -36.64 -10.83
C GLY A 220 9.92 -36.75 -10.44
N ALA A 221 10.25 -37.62 -9.49
CA ALA A 221 11.62 -38.04 -9.25
C ALA A 221 12.29 -38.45 -10.58
N LEU A 222 13.39 -37.79 -10.94
CA LEU A 222 14.21 -38.17 -12.09
C LEU A 222 14.66 -39.63 -11.91
N PRO A 223 14.24 -40.58 -12.78
CA PRO A 223 14.81 -41.93 -12.74
C PRO A 223 16.27 -41.82 -13.17
N ALA A 224 17.17 -42.34 -12.33
CA ALA A 224 18.62 -42.29 -12.48
C ALA A 224 19.18 -42.89 -13.81
N GLU A 225 18.33 -43.43 -14.69
CA GLU A 225 18.73 -43.98 -15.99
C GLU A 225 18.84 -42.93 -17.12
N GLN A 226 18.19 -41.76 -17.01
CA GLN A 226 18.23 -40.74 -18.07
C GLN A 226 19.46 -39.82 -18.02
N ALA A 227 20.11 -39.70 -16.86
CA ALA A 227 21.37 -38.95 -16.74
C ALA A 227 22.55 -39.67 -17.43
N SER A 228 22.53 -41.00 -17.46
CA SER A 228 23.56 -41.82 -18.12
C SER A 228 23.54 -41.76 -19.65
N HIS A 229 22.36 -41.52 -20.27
CA HIS A 229 22.26 -41.48 -21.73
C HIS A 229 22.75 -40.16 -22.33
N ASN A 230 22.59 -39.04 -21.63
CA ASN A 230 23.02 -37.71 -22.12
C ASN A 230 24.55 -37.52 -22.11
N VAL A 231 25.28 -38.27 -21.28
CA VAL A 231 26.75 -38.26 -21.25
C VAL A 231 27.34 -39.08 -22.42
N ALA A 232 26.64 -40.12 -22.88
CA ALA A 232 27.10 -40.96 -23.99
C ALA A 232 27.02 -40.25 -25.35
N ILE A 233 26.00 -39.42 -25.57
CA ILE A 233 25.75 -38.74 -26.86
C ILE A 233 26.71 -37.56 -27.09
N LYS A 234 27.24 -36.92 -26.04
CA LYS A 234 28.23 -35.84 -26.18
C LYS A 234 29.61 -36.30 -26.65
N LYS A 235 29.92 -37.60 -26.56
CA LYS A 235 31.21 -38.17 -27.00
C LYS A 235 31.22 -38.65 -28.45
N SER A 236 30.06 -38.81 -29.11
CA SER A 236 29.99 -39.38 -30.47
C SER A 236 30.00 -38.36 -31.62
N ASN A 237 29.97 -37.05 -31.34
CA ASN A 237 29.87 -36.02 -32.39
C ASN A 237 31.22 -35.45 -32.90
N VAL A 238 32.32 -36.19 -32.73
CA VAL A 238 33.58 -35.88 -33.43
C VAL A 238 33.88 -37.00 -34.43
N GLY A 239 33.40 -36.82 -35.66
CA GLY A 239 33.89 -37.55 -36.83
C GLY A 239 32.88 -38.46 -37.53
N ASN A 240 32.20 -37.92 -38.56
CA ASN A 240 32.22 -38.47 -39.93
C ASN A 240 31.17 -37.76 -40.78
N PHE A 241 31.64 -36.93 -41.71
CA PHE A 241 30.93 -36.58 -42.91
C PHE A 241 30.87 -37.80 -43.83
N LEU A 242 29.78 -37.90 -44.62
CA LEU A 242 29.52 -38.83 -45.74
C LEU A 242 28.72 -40.11 -45.43
N SER A 243 27.39 -40.05 -45.60
CA SER A 243 26.64 -41.04 -46.39
C SER A 243 25.20 -40.58 -46.63
N ALA A 244 24.77 -40.58 -47.89
CA ALA A 244 23.38 -40.37 -48.30
C ALA A 244 22.51 -41.59 -47.96
N GLY A 245 21.30 -41.33 -47.45
CA GLY A 245 20.26 -42.34 -47.30
C GLY A 245 19.75 -42.48 -45.87
N ASN A 246 18.76 -41.67 -45.49
CA ASN A 246 17.62 -42.08 -44.69
C ASN A 246 16.60 -40.94 -44.62
N LEU A 247 15.56 -41.08 -45.45
CA LEU A 247 14.30 -40.37 -45.32
C LEU A 247 13.59 -40.87 -44.05
N LEU A 248 12.95 -39.94 -43.33
CA LEU A 248 12.01 -40.15 -42.21
C LEU A 248 12.64 -40.55 -40.86
N ALA A 249 13.31 -39.60 -40.20
CA ALA A 249 13.39 -39.57 -38.74
C ALA A 249 12.28 -38.64 -38.20
N PRO A 250 11.50 -39.03 -37.17
CA PRO A 250 10.54 -38.13 -36.55
C PRO A 250 11.29 -36.98 -35.86
N ALA A 251 10.70 -35.78 -35.93
CA ALA A 251 11.28 -34.58 -35.33
C ALA A 251 11.69 -34.82 -33.87
N ASP A 252 12.92 -34.43 -33.56
CA ASP A 252 13.57 -34.56 -32.26
C ASP A 252 12.72 -33.88 -31.17
N LYS A 253 12.07 -34.67 -30.31
CA LYS A 253 11.20 -34.18 -29.22
C LYS A 253 11.99 -33.58 -28.05
N SER A 254 13.31 -33.56 -28.10
CA SER A 254 14.18 -32.96 -27.08
C SER A 254 14.36 -31.44 -27.22
N LEU A 255 13.95 -30.86 -28.36
CA LEU A 255 14.01 -29.40 -28.62
C LEU A 255 12.72 -28.64 -28.23
N LEU A 256 11.72 -29.34 -27.68
CA LEU A 256 10.50 -28.74 -27.15
C LEU A 256 10.67 -28.49 -25.64
N HIS A 257 11.50 -27.51 -25.27
CA HIS A 257 11.30 -26.86 -23.98
C HIS A 257 9.92 -26.20 -24.00
N ARG A 258 9.02 -26.75 -23.17
CA ARG A 258 7.64 -26.28 -22.96
C ARG A 258 7.65 -24.81 -22.53
N SER A 259 6.66 -24.08 -23.06
CA SER A 259 6.18 -22.75 -22.63
C SER A 259 7.21 -21.62 -22.53
N GLN A 260 7.86 -21.27 -23.64
CA GLN A 260 8.25 -19.86 -23.79
C GLN A 260 6.96 -19.00 -23.79
N SER A 261 6.89 -18.00 -22.91
CA SER A 261 5.78 -17.05 -22.88
C SER A 261 5.53 -16.44 -24.25
N ARG A 262 4.48 -16.90 -24.93
CA ARG A 262 4.07 -16.45 -26.28
C ARG A 262 3.84 -14.93 -26.36
N ALA A 263 3.70 -14.27 -25.22
CA ALA A 263 3.53 -12.84 -25.07
C ALA A 263 4.70 -12.01 -25.63
N PHE A 264 5.94 -12.52 -25.55
CA PHE A 264 7.17 -11.75 -25.80
C PHE A 264 7.98 -12.21 -27.02
N MET A 265 7.33 -12.91 -27.97
CA MET A 265 7.98 -13.41 -29.19
C MET A 265 7.49 -12.68 -30.45
N THR A 266 8.44 -12.39 -31.36
CA THR A 266 8.12 -11.89 -32.72
C THR A 266 7.46 -12.97 -33.59
N ASP A 267 6.93 -12.60 -34.77
CA ASP A 267 6.33 -13.55 -35.72
C ASP A 267 7.32 -14.60 -36.24
N ASP A 268 8.62 -14.26 -36.23
CA ASP A 268 9.71 -15.14 -36.65
C ASP A 268 10.32 -15.96 -35.50
N GLY A 269 9.76 -15.87 -34.28
CA GLY A 269 10.22 -16.62 -33.11
C GLY A 269 11.44 -16.03 -32.39
N ALA A 270 11.95 -14.86 -32.80
CA ALA A 270 13.04 -14.17 -32.12
C ALA A 270 12.52 -13.36 -30.91
N PRO A 271 13.28 -13.28 -29.80
CA PRO A 271 12.92 -12.48 -28.64
C PRO A 271 12.95 -10.98 -28.99
N MET A 272 11.96 -10.24 -28.52
CA MET A 272 11.76 -8.84 -28.86
C MET A 272 12.49 -7.90 -27.86
N PRO A 273 12.98 -6.73 -28.31
CA PRO A 273 13.48 -5.69 -27.41
C PRO A 273 12.41 -5.33 -26.38
N THR A 274 12.75 -5.52 -25.10
CA THR A 274 11.79 -5.43 -24.00
C THR A 274 12.45 -4.82 -22.77
N GLU A 275 11.69 -3.98 -22.07
CA GLU A 275 12.05 -3.44 -20.78
C GLU A 275 11.04 -3.92 -19.73
N PHE A 276 11.55 -4.44 -18.62
CA PHE A 276 10.77 -4.88 -17.47
C PHE A 276 11.05 -3.97 -16.27
N PHE A 277 9.97 -3.60 -15.58
CA PHE A 277 10.00 -2.76 -14.39
C PHE A 277 9.35 -3.52 -13.24
N LEU A 278 10.11 -3.93 -12.24
CA LEU A 278 9.56 -4.63 -11.08
C LEU A 278 9.42 -3.64 -9.95
N SER A 279 8.28 -3.66 -9.26
CA SER A 279 8.06 -2.76 -8.13
C SER A 279 7.17 -3.40 -7.08
N SER A 280 7.34 -3.01 -5.82
CA SER A 280 6.34 -3.30 -4.78
C SER A 280 5.10 -2.40 -4.88
N ASP A 281 5.14 -1.33 -5.69
CA ASP A 281 4.01 -0.43 -5.93
C ASP A 281 3.96 0.04 -7.40
N PRO A 282 2.79 0.02 -8.06
CA PRO A 282 2.63 0.53 -9.43
C PRO A 282 3.00 2.02 -9.63
N SER A 283 3.07 2.84 -8.58
CA SER A 283 3.45 4.26 -8.66
C SER A 283 4.84 4.48 -9.27
N ALA A 284 5.76 3.53 -9.07
CA ALA A 284 7.10 3.59 -9.66
C ALA A 284 7.14 3.12 -11.13
N ILE A 285 6.07 2.48 -11.62
CA ILE A 285 6.01 1.89 -12.96
C ILE A 285 5.25 2.81 -13.93
N VAL A 286 4.25 3.55 -13.44
CA VAL A 286 3.28 4.29 -14.28
C VAL A 286 3.93 5.33 -15.22
N GLU A 287 5.08 5.90 -14.86
CA GLU A 287 5.81 6.81 -15.74
C GLU A 287 6.50 6.12 -16.92
N HIS A 288 6.70 4.80 -16.84
CA HIS A 288 7.35 3.99 -17.86
C HIS A 288 6.35 3.20 -18.70
N THR A 289 5.34 2.60 -18.06
CA THR A 289 4.31 1.80 -18.73
C THR A 289 3.03 1.71 -17.90
N LYS A 290 1.88 1.62 -18.58
CA LYS A 290 0.58 1.33 -17.94
C LYS A 290 0.26 -0.18 -17.94
N LYS A 291 1.04 -1.00 -18.65
CA LYS A 291 0.82 -2.45 -18.73
C LYS A 291 1.55 -3.14 -17.59
N VAL A 292 0.78 -3.72 -16.67
CA VAL A 292 1.32 -4.36 -15.47
C VAL A 292 0.70 -5.73 -15.23
N MET A 293 1.46 -6.60 -14.58
CA MET A 293 1.04 -7.91 -14.12
C MET A 293 1.30 -8.01 -12.62
N TYR A 294 0.25 -8.25 -11.85
CA TYR A 294 0.35 -8.50 -10.41
C TYR A 294 0.73 -9.95 -10.17
N LEU A 295 1.79 -10.16 -9.39
CA LEU A 295 2.12 -11.50 -8.91
C LEU A 295 1.16 -11.87 -7.78
N GLU A 296 0.87 -13.16 -7.63
CA GLU A 296 0.16 -13.74 -6.50
C GLU A 296 1.15 -14.38 -5.51
N ASP A 297 0.65 -14.76 -4.33
CA ASP A 297 1.46 -15.51 -3.37
C ASP A 297 1.98 -16.83 -3.97
N ASP A 298 3.21 -17.17 -3.60
CA ASP A 298 3.99 -18.32 -4.09
C ASP A 298 4.37 -18.28 -5.58
N ASP A 299 4.13 -17.15 -6.27
CA ASP A 299 4.66 -16.93 -7.63
C ASP A 299 6.16 -16.65 -7.59
N ILE A 300 6.88 -17.31 -8.50
CA ILE A 300 8.30 -17.12 -8.79
C ILE A 300 8.41 -16.70 -10.25
N ALA A 301 8.55 -15.40 -10.47
CA ALA A 301 8.76 -14.81 -11.78
C ALA A 301 10.24 -14.85 -12.15
N HIS A 302 10.55 -15.40 -13.31
CA HIS A 302 11.90 -15.43 -13.88
C HIS A 302 11.91 -14.60 -15.17
N ILE A 303 12.74 -13.55 -15.16
CA ILE A 303 12.99 -12.71 -16.33
C ILE A 303 14.36 -13.10 -16.88
N HIS A 304 14.37 -13.67 -18.10
CA HIS A 304 15.57 -14.08 -18.82
C HIS A 304 15.35 -13.97 -20.33
N GLU A 305 16.39 -13.61 -21.07
CA GLU A 305 16.38 -13.52 -22.54
C GLU A 305 15.20 -12.72 -23.15
N GLY A 306 14.75 -11.67 -22.45
CA GLY A 306 13.62 -10.84 -22.88
C GLY A 306 12.24 -11.48 -22.67
N SER A 307 12.19 -12.63 -22.01
CA SER A 307 10.97 -13.36 -21.67
C SER A 307 10.67 -13.28 -20.16
N LEU A 308 9.40 -13.47 -19.80
CA LEU A 308 8.92 -13.52 -18.43
C LEU A 308 8.13 -14.82 -18.24
N ASN A 309 8.63 -15.69 -17.37
CA ASN A 309 8.01 -16.97 -17.04
C ASN A 309 7.59 -16.95 -15.56
N ILE A 310 6.41 -17.49 -15.25
CA ILE A 310 5.91 -17.61 -13.88
C ILE A 310 5.92 -19.08 -13.47
N HIS A 311 6.56 -19.39 -12.35
CA HIS A 311 6.60 -20.72 -11.78
C HIS A 311 5.96 -20.73 -10.39
N ARG A 312 5.35 -21.85 -10.00
CA ARG A 312 4.82 -22.08 -8.66
C ARG A 312 5.22 -23.47 -8.16
N LEU A 313 5.55 -23.57 -6.88
CA LEU A 313 5.96 -24.82 -6.24
C LEU A 313 4.80 -25.83 -6.12
N THR A 314 3.63 -25.35 -5.69
CA THR A 314 2.45 -26.18 -5.44
C THR A 314 1.21 -25.62 -6.13
N LYS A 315 0.35 -26.51 -6.62
CA LYS A 315 -0.97 -26.12 -7.11
C LYS A 315 -1.94 -26.03 -5.94
N ALA A 316 -2.24 -24.81 -5.49
CA ALA A 316 -3.28 -24.59 -4.49
C ALA A 316 -4.67 -24.70 -5.13
N ASP A 317 -5.66 -25.22 -4.39
CA ASP A 317 -7.04 -25.28 -4.85
C ASP A 317 -7.57 -23.87 -5.16
N GLY A 318 -8.07 -23.67 -6.37
CA GLY A 318 -8.64 -22.39 -6.83
C GLY A 318 -7.65 -21.41 -7.46
N SER A 319 -6.36 -21.73 -7.56
CA SER A 319 -5.40 -20.79 -8.15
C SER A 319 -5.46 -20.75 -9.68
N SER A 320 -5.48 -19.54 -10.26
CA SER A 320 -5.47 -19.37 -11.72
C SER A 320 -4.16 -19.89 -12.33
N ASN A 321 -4.26 -20.64 -13.43
CA ASN A 321 -3.11 -21.10 -14.21
C ASN A 321 -2.50 -20.00 -15.09
N VAL A 322 -3.05 -18.79 -15.01
CA VAL A 322 -2.70 -17.67 -15.87
C VAL A 322 -2.66 -16.38 -15.06
N ARG A 323 -1.66 -15.53 -15.30
CA ARG A 323 -1.59 -14.14 -14.81
C ARG A 323 -1.91 -13.18 -15.93
N THR A 324 -2.86 -12.27 -15.70
CA THR A 324 -3.30 -11.31 -16.71
C THR A 324 -2.50 -10.02 -16.65
N ILE A 325 -2.11 -9.51 -17.81
CA ILE A 325 -1.51 -8.19 -17.98
C ILE A 325 -2.67 -7.19 -18.07
N GLN A 326 -2.76 -6.34 -17.06
CA GLN A 326 -3.81 -5.35 -16.91
C GLN A 326 -3.28 -3.96 -17.30
N THR A 327 -4.21 -3.06 -17.62
CA THR A 327 -3.87 -1.66 -17.89
C THR A 327 -4.20 -0.84 -16.66
N LEU A 328 -3.22 -0.17 -16.09
CA LEU A 328 -3.40 0.75 -14.98
C LEU A 328 -4.25 1.95 -15.43
N GLU A 329 -5.28 2.25 -14.65
CA GLU A 329 -6.07 3.49 -14.78
C GLU A 329 -5.34 4.70 -14.16
N LEU A 330 -4.29 4.44 -13.37
CA LEU A 330 -3.44 5.43 -12.73
C LEU A 330 -2.81 6.42 -13.73
N GLU A 331 -2.88 7.71 -13.41
CA GLU A 331 -2.19 8.76 -14.17
C GLU A 331 -1.02 9.35 -13.38
N LEU A 332 0.06 9.72 -14.10
CA LEU A 332 1.26 10.29 -13.50
C LEU A 332 0.98 11.57 -12.70
N GLN A 333 0.02 12.39 -13.15
CA GLN A 333 -0.35 13.64 -12.48
C GLN A 333 -0.92 13.40 -11.07
N GLU A 334 -1.57 12.25 -10.83
CA GLU A 334 -2.16 11.92 -9.54
C GLU A 334 -1.11 11.68 -8.45
N ILE A 335 0.08 11.22 -8.85
CA ILE A 335 1.22 10.93 -7.96
C ILE A 335 2.27 12.06 -7.94
N MET A 336 1.97 13.21 -8.53
CA MET A 336 2.82 14.41 -8.50
C MET A 336 2.23 15.48 -7.58
N LYS A 337 3.08 16.33 -6.98
CA LYS A 337 2.62 17.43 -6.12
C LYS A 337 1.92 18.56 -6.89
N GLY A 338 2.24 18.72 -8.18
CA GLY A 338 1.70 19.81 -9.00
C GLY A 338 2.06 21.18 -8.44
N LYS A 339 1.06 22.00 -8.14
CA LYS A 339 1.21 23.37 -7.61
C LYS A 339 1.38 23.46 -6.09
N PHE A 340 1.36 22.33 -5.38
CA PHE A 340 1.42 22.29 -3.92
C PHE A 340 2.83 21.94 -3.43
N ASP A 341 3.18 22.41 -2.23
CA ASP A 341 4.50 22.13 -1.64
C ASP A 341 4.59 20.69 -1.09
N HIS A 342 3.45 20.14 -0.68
CA HIS A 342 3.32 18.85 -0.01
C HIS A 342 2.20 18.01 -0.60
N PHE A 343 2.35 16.68 -0.59
CA PHE A 343 1.29 15.76 -0.97
C PHE A 343 0.10 15.86 -0.04
N MET A 344 0.32 15.97 1.28
CA MET A 344 -0.79 16.15 2.23
C MET A 344 -1.64 17.38 1.90
N GLN A 345 -1.01 18.50 1.53
CA GLN A 345 -1.74 19.71 1.13
C GLN A 345 -2.54 19.47 -0.16
N LYS A 346 -1.91 18.90 -1.19
CA LYS A 346 -2.59 18.51 -2.44
C LYS A 346 -3.81 17.65 -2.14
N GLU A 347 -3.64 16.61 -1.34
CA GLU A 347 -4.68 15.61 -1.05
C GLU A 347 -5.83 16.20 -0.23
N ILE A 348 -5.58 17.14 0.68
CA ILE A 348 -6.64 17.89 1.37
C ILE A 348 -7.45 18.72 0.36
N PHE A 349 -6.77 19.40 -0.56
CA PHE A 349 -7.39 20.27 -1.55
C PHE A 349 -8.07 19.51 -2.72
N GLU A 350 -7.71 18.25 -2.93
CA GLU A 350 -8.35 17.32 -3.89
C GLU A 350 -9.59 16.61 -3.32
N GLN A 351 -9.97 16.89 -2.07
CA GLN A 351 -11.17 16.32 -1.47
C GLN A 351 -12.46 16.61 -2.27
N PRO A 352 -12.70 17.81 -2.83
CA PRO A 352 -13.88 18.04 -3.66
C PRO A 352 -14.00 17.10 -4.87
N GLU A 353 -12.88 16.77 -5.52
CA GLU A 353 -12.83 15.87 -6.68
C GLU A 353 -12.90 14.40 -6.25
N SER A 354 -12.17 14.00 -5.22
CA SER A 354 -12.12 12.61 -4.74
C SER A 354 -13.45 12.14 -4.15
N VAL A 355 -14.21 13.00 -3.46
CA VAL A 355 -15.57 12.65 -3.01
C VAL A 355 -16.52 12.43 -4.19
N VAL A 356 -16.40 13.23 -5.25
CA VAL A 356 -17.19 13.05 -6.48
C VAL A 356 -16.80 11.74 -7.17
N ASN A 357 -15.50 11.43 -7.27
CA ASN A 357 -15.03 10.17 -7.85
C ASN A 357 -15.50 8.94 -7.05
N THR A 358 -15.62 9.08 -5.74
CA THR A 358 -16.17 8.04 -4.86
C THR A 358 -17.64 7.77 -5.16
N MET A 359 -18.41 8.80 -5.49
CA MET A 359 -19.86 8.72 -5.78
C MET A 359 -20.17 8.43 -7.26
N ARG A 360 -19.22 8.66 -8.16
CA ARG A 360 -19.40 8.57 -9.61
C ARG A 360 -19.95 7.20 -10.03
N GLY A 361 -21.08 7.22 -10.75
CA GLY A 361 -21.76 6.01 -11.21
C GLY A 361 -22.41 5.16 -10.11
N ARG A 362 -22.41 5.63 -8.85
CA ARG A 362 -22.95 4.93 -7.68
C ARG A 362 -24.09 5.68 -7.02
N LEU A 363 -24.02 7.01 -6.98
CA LEU A 363 -25.08 7.88 -6.48
C LEU A 363 -25.82 8.52 -7.66
N ASP A 364 -27.12 8.29 -7.73
CA ASP A 364 -28.03 8.97 -8.63
C ASP A 364 -29.04 9.77 -7.79
N VAL A 365 -28.80 11.08 -7.70
CA VAL A 365 -29.61 12.00 -6.89
C VAL A 365 -30.98 12.23 -7.53
N GLU A 366 -31.05 12.26 -8.87
CA GLU A 366 -32.30 12.53 -9.61
C GLU A 366 -33.28 11.37 -9.45
N ASN A 367 -32.78 10.13 -9.61
CA ASN A 367 -33.59 8.93 -9.45
C ASN A 367 -33.63 8.42 -8.00
N LYS A 368 -32.94 9.10 -7.07
CA LYS A 368 -32.90 8.76 -5.63
C LYS A 368 -32.42 7.32 -5.39
N GLN A 369 -31.38 6.91 -6.12
CA GLN A 369 -30.85 5.55 -6.08
C GLN A 369 -29.35 5.53 -5.73
N VAL A 370 -28.96 4.49 -5.00
CA VAL A 370 -27.56 4.18 -4.72
C VAL A 370 -27.27 2.76 -5.16
N THR A 371 -26.33 2.59 -6.09
CA THR A 371 -25.92 1.29 -6.61
C THR A 371 -24.44 1.05 -6.36
N LEU A 372 -24.13 0.07 -5.50
CA LEU A 372 -22.77 -0.41 -5.27
C LEU A 372 -22.58 -1.74 -5.98
N GLY A 373 -22.07 -1.69 -7.22
CA GLY A 373 -21.94 -2.86 -8.10
C GLY A 373 -21.21 -4.05 -7.44
N GLY A 374 -20.15 -3.77 -6.69
CA GLY A 374 -19.37 -4.80 -5.99
C GLY A 374 -20.10 -5.51 -4.85
N LEU A 375 -21.24 -5.00 -4.37
CA LEU A 375 -22.05 -5.61 -3.31
C LEU A 375 -23.36 -6.24 -3.82
N ARG A 376 -23.70 -6.04 -5.10
CA ARG A 376 -25.02 -6.36 -5.66
C ARG A 376 -25.45 -7.81 -5.44
N SER A 377 -24.54 -8.76 -5.59
CA SER A 377 -24.80 -10.20 -5.40
C SER A 377 -24.94 -10.61 -3.93
N TYR A 378 -24.49 -9.78 -2.99
CA TYR A 378 -24.42 -10.11 -1.56
C TYR A 378 -25.36 -9.27 -0.69
N ILE A 379 -25.95 -8.20 -1.21
CA ILE A 379 -26.76 -7.25 -0.42
C ILE A 379 -27.91 -7.93 0.34
N SER A 380 -28.57 -8.92 -0.27
CA SER A 380 -29.66 -9.69 0.35
C SER A 380 -29.17 -10.62 1.46
N THR A 381 -27.93 -11.11 1.38
CA THR A 381 -27.29 -11.89 2.45
C THR A 381 -26.86 -10.98 3.59
N ILE A 382 -26.27 -9.82 3.29
CA ILE A 382 -25.88 -8.82 4.29
C ILE A 382 -27.12 -8.34 5.07
N ARG A 383 -28.25 -8.06 4.41
CA ARG A 383 -29.50 -7.68 5.07
C ARG A 383 -30.06 -8.73 6.06
N ARG A 384 -29.66 -10.00 5.91
CA ARG A 384 -30.08 -11.10 6.81
C ARG A 384 -29.11 -11.35 7.96
N CYS A 385 -27.96 -10.66 7.98
CA CYS A 385 -27.00 -10.79 9.07
C CYS A 385 -27.60 -10.24 10.37
N ARG A 386 -27.10 -10.74 11.50
CA ARG A 386 -27.56 -10.30 12.83
C ARG A 386 -26.70 -9.22 13.44
N ARG A 387 -25.50 -9.00 12.89
CA ARG A 387 -24.54 -8.01 13.36
C ARG A 387 -23.54 -7.69 12.24
N ILE A 388 -23.17 -6.42 12.16
CA ILE A 388 -22.08 -5.94 11.30
C ILE A 388 -20.90 -5.54 12.19
N ILE A 389 -19.71 -6.02 11.85
CA ILE A 389 -18.46 -5.73 12.59
C ILE A 389 -17.54 -4.98 11.65
N PHE A 390 -17.28 -3.70 11.93
CA PHE A 390 -16.24 -2.92 11.25
C PHE A 390 -14.89 -3.20 11.91
N ILE A 391 -13.88 -3.54 11.11
CA ILE A 391 -12.54 -3.86 11.56
C ILE A 391 -11.54 -3.04 10.76
N ALA A 392 -10.75 -2.22 11.44
CA ALA A 392 -9.78 -1.32 10.83
C ALA A 392 -8.70 -0.86 11.83
N CYS A 393 -7.72 -0.09 11.35
CA CYS A 393 -6.68 0.54 12.17
C CYS A 393 -6.61 2.06 11.91
N GLY A 394 -6.18 2.83 12.92
CA GLY A 394 -5.89 4.26 12.80
C GLY A 394 -7.04 5.10 12.22
N THR A 395 -6.74 5.96 11.25
CA THR A 395 -7.75 6.81 10.58
C THR A 395 -8.90 6.01 9.95
N SER A 396 -8.67 4.79 9.44
CA SER A 396 -9.75 3.95 8.90
C SER A 396 -10.67 3.40 9.99
N TYR A 397 -10.17 3.22 11.23
CA TYR A 397 -11.03 2.93 12.38
C TYR A 397 -11.90 4.15 12.74
N HIS A 398 -11.35 5.37 12.67
CA HIS A 398 -12.13 6.58 12.91
C HIS A 398 -13.24 6.78 11.86
N SER A 399 -13.02 6.42 10.59
CA SER A 399 -14.07 6.52 9.57
C SER A 399 -15.22 5.54 9.86
N CYS A 400 -14.92 4.34 10.37
CA CYS A 400 -15.93 3.38 10.84
C CYS A 400 -16.73 3.92 12.03
N MET A 401 -16.04 4.53 13.00
CA MET A 401 -16.69 5.19 14.15
C MET A 401 -17.61 6.33 13.72
N ALA A 402 -17.23 7.08 12.68
CA ALA A 402 -17.99 8.22 12.20
C ALA A 402 -19.33 7.83 11.56
N VAL A 403 -19.39 6.67 10.89
CA VAL A 403 -20.60 6.19 10.23
C VAL A 403 -21.46 5.28 11.11
N ARG A 404 -20.96 4.84 12.26
CA ARG A 404 -21.63 3.89 13.15
C ARG A 404 -23.09 4.26 13.42
N GLY A 405 -23.35 5.49 13.85
CA GLY A 405 -24.71 5.94 14.17
C GLY A 405 -25.65 5.92 12.95
N ALA A 406 -25.15 6.29 11.77
CA ALA A 406 -25.94 6.23 10.54
C ALA A 406 -26.26 4.79 10.12
N PHE A 407 -25.33 3.86 10.31
CA PHE A 407 -25.60 2.44 10.09
C PHE A 407 -26.64 1.89 11.06
N GLU A 408 -26.50 2.16 12.35
CA GLU A 408 -27.48 1.74 13.38
C GLU A 408 -28.88 2.31 13.05
N GLU A 409 -28.96 3.58 12.65
CA GLU A 409 -30.21 4.26 12.28
C GLU A 409 -30.88 3.67 11.02
N LEU A 410 -30.11 3.42 9.96
CA LEU A 410 -30.64 3.02 8.66
C LEU A 410 -30.89 1.51 8.56
N THR A 411 -30.01 0.71 9.17
CA THR A 411 -30.06 -0.76 9.07
C THR A 411 -30.79 -1.41 10.24
N GLU A 412 -30.82 -0.78 11.42
CA GLU A 412 -31.32 -1.38 12.68
C GLU A 412 -30.64 -2.72 13.01
N ILE A 413 -29.44 -2.94 12.46
CA ILE A 413 -28.57 -4.08 12.76
C ILE A 413 -27.54 -3.60 13.80
N PRO A 414 -27.25 -4.39 14.86
CA PRO A 414 -26.14 -4.11 15.76
C PRO A 414 -24.82 -3.89 15.04
N ILE A 415 -24.16 -2.76 15.32
CA ILE A 415 -22.87 -2.39 14.74
C ILE A 415 -21.79 -2.45 15.82
N SER A 416 -20.75 -3.24 15.60
CA SER A 416 -19.49 -3.15 16.36
C SER A 416 -18.43 -2.48 15.52
N VAL A 417 -17.53 -1.74 16.16
CA VAL A 417 -16.37 -1.13 15.52
C VAL A 417 -15.15 -1.50 16.35
N GLU A 418 -14.19 -2.19 15.74
CA GLU A 418 -13.08 -2.85 16.44
C GLU A 418 -11.74 -2.39 15.84
N LEU A 419 -10.77 -2.14 16.73
CA LEU A 419 -9.37 -2.03 16.33
C LEU A 419 -8.86 -3.43 15.99
N ALA A 420 -8.27 -3.61 14.82
CA ALA A 420 -7.92 -4.95 14.31
C ALA A 420 -6.92 -5.71 15.21
N SER A 421 -5.97 -5.01 15.83
CA SER A 421 -5.01 -5.61 16.76
C SER A 421 -5.70 -6.17 18.02
N ASP A 422 -6.46 -5.33 18.74
CA ASP A 422 -7.20 -5.76 19.94
C ASP A 422 -8.25 -6.84 19.64
N PHE A 423 -8.85 -6.80 18.46
CA PHE A 423 -9.78 -7.83 17.99
C PHE A 423 -9.12 -9.22 17.89
N LEU A 424 -7.87 -9.26 17.39
CA LEU A 424 -7.07 -10.48 17.31
C LEU A 424 -6.59 -10.93 18.69
N ASP A 425 -6.07 -10.00 19.50
CA ASP A 425 -5.55 -10.30 20.85
C ASP A 425 -6.61 -10.93 21.75
N ARG A 426 -7.84 -10.42 21.70
CA ARG A 426 -8.97 -10.96 22.46
C ARG A 426 -9.59 -12.22 21.86
N GLN A 427 -9.17 -12.61 20.65
CA GLN A 427 -9.82 -13.64 19.85
C GLN A 427 -11.33 -13.43 19.83
N ALA A 428 -11.75 -12.26 19.36
CA ALA A 428 -13.13 -11.82 19.46
C ALA A 428 -14.11 -12.87 18.84
N PRO A 429 -15.28 -13.11 19.46
CA PRO A 429 -16.26 -14.06 18.93
C PRO A 429 -16.88 -13.58 17.60
N VAL A 430 -16.74 -14.39 16.56
CA VAL A 430 -17.32 -14.18 15.23
C VAL A 430 -18.16 -15.40 14.85
N PHE A 431 -19.33 -15.15 14.30
CA PHE A 431 -20.31 -16.16 13.92
C PHE A 431 -20.61 -16.10 12.41
N ARG A 432 -21.22 -17.17 11.89
CA ARG A 432 -21.54 -17.31 10.45
C ARG A 432 -22.57 -16.31 9.95
N ASP A 433 -23.41 -15.76 10.84
CA ASP A 433 -24.43 -14.77 10.55
C ASP A 433 -23.95 -13.32 10.83
N ASP A 434 -22.65 -13.14 11.08
CA ASP A 434 -22.00 -11.82 11.08
C ASP A 434 -21.61 -11.41 9.66
N THR A 435 -21.65 -10.10 9.42
CA THR A 435 -20.95 -9.47 8.28
C THR A 435 -19.77 -8.66 8.80
N CYS A 436 -18.55 -9.05 8.44
CA CYS A 436 -17.33 -8.36 8.82
C CYS A 436 -16.88 -7.42 7.70
N VAL A 437 -16.78 -6.12 7.98
CA VAL A 437 -16.39 -5.08 7.03
C VAL A 437 -14.97 -4.62 7.36
N PHE A 438 -14.05 -4.82 6.42
CA PHE A 438 -12.64 -4.45 6.54
C PHE A 438 -12.40 -3.15 5.80
N VAL A 439 -12.00 -2.10 6.52
CA VAL A 439 -11.75 -0.77 5.95
C VAL A 439 -10.26 -0.49 5.99
N SER A 440 -9.63 -0.37 4.81
CA SER A 440 -8.20 -0.12 4.69
C SER A 440 -7.87 0.66 3.43
N GLN A 441 -7.15 1.78 3.54
CA GLN A 441 -6.73 2.55 2.38
C GLN A 441 -5.83 1.70 1.47
N SER A 442 -4.82 1.03 2.04
CA SER A 442 -3.83 0.25 1.29
C SER A 442 -4.34 -1.14 0.90
N GLY A 443 -5.25 -1.71 1.69
CA GLY A 443 -5.68 -3.10 1.57
C GLY A 443 -4.60 -4.12 1.98
N GLU A 444 -3.52 -3.66 2.63
CA GLU A 444 -2.35 -4.46 3.01
C GLU A 444 -1.99 -4.33 4.50
N THR A 445 -2.82 -3.65 5.31
CA THR A 445 -2.57 -3.48 6.74
C THR A 445 -2.54 -4.84 7.44
N ALA A 446 -1.42 -5.18 8.11
CA ALA A 446 -1.16 -6.52 8.64
C ALA A 446 -2.27 -7.03 9.56
N ASP A 447 -2.58 -6.29 10.63
CA ASP A 447 -3.63 -6.66 11.59
C ASP A 447 -5.00 -6.81 10.93
N SER A 448 -5.36 -5.91 10.01
CA SER A 448 -6.62 -6.00 9.28
C SER A 448 -6.68 -7.23 8.37
N LEU A 449 -5.57 -7.60 7.73
CA LEU A 449 -5.47 -8.78 6.89
C LEU A 449 -5.52 -10.08 7.71
N MET A 450 -4.89 -10.10 8.89
CA MET A 450 -4.97 -11.23 9.82
C MET A 450 -6.37 -11.38 10.40
N ALA A 451 -7.01 -10.28 10.80
CA ALA A 451 -8.40 -10.28 11.23
C ALA A 451 -9.35 -10.75 10.12
N LEU A 452 -9.07 -10.43 8.85
CA LEU A 452 -9.80 -10.95 7.70
C LEU A 452 -9.71 -12.47 7.62
N ARG A 453 -8.50 -13.03 7.68
CA ARG A 453 -8.29 -14.49 7.68
C ARG A 453 -9.01 -15.15 8.86
N TYR A 454 -8.91 -14.56 10.05
CA TYR A 454 -9.60 -15.03 11.26
C TYR A 454 -11.13 -15.09 11.11
N CYS A 455 -11.73 -14.09 10.45
CA CYS A 455 -13.18 -14.05 10.19
C CYS A 455 -13.60 -15.04 9.08
N LEU A 456 -12.78 -15.22 8.06
CA LEU A 456 -13.01 -16.20 6.98
C LEU A 456 -13.04 -17.63 7.54
N GLU A 457 -12.10 -17.99 8.43
CA GLU A 457 -12.06 -19.30 9.11
C GLU A 457 -13.34 -19.59 9.91
N ARG A 458 -13.99 -18.56 10.45
CA ARG A 458 -15.25 -18.66 11.21
C ARG A 458 -16.49 -18.64 10.31
N GLY A 459 -16.30 -18.47 9.00
CA GLY A 459 -17.36 -18.50 8.01
C GLY A 459 -18.26 -17.28 8.00
N ALA A 460 -17.79 -16.14 8.52
CA ALA A 460 -18.51 -14.86 8.39
C ALA A 460 -18.44 -14.35 6.94
N LEU A 461 -19.47 -13.60 6.54
CA LEU A 461 -19.42 -12.88 5.27
C LEU A 461 -18.46 -11.70 5.41
N THR A 462 -17.54 -11.53 4.47
CA THR A 462 -16.49 -10.50 4.53
C THR A 462 -16.62 -9.50 3.40
N VAL A 463 -16.55 -8.21 3.75
CA VAL A 463 -16.69 -7.08 2.83
C VAL A 463 -15.43 -6.20 2.90
N GLY A 464 -14.77 -5.96 1.77
CA GLY A 464 -13.60 -5.08 1.69
C GLY A 464 -13.95 -3.67 1.22
N ILE A 465 -13.63 -2.64 2.00
CA ILE A 465 -13.70 -1.23 1.59
C ILE A 465 -12.28 -0.71 1.47
N VAL A 466 -11.78 -0.68 0.23
CA VAL A 466 -10.35 -0.43 -0.05
C VAL A 466 -10.14 0.65 -1.10
N ASN A 467 -8.99 1.32 -1.09
CA ASN A 467 -8.64 2.29 -2.13
C ASN A 467 -7.65 1.75 -3.18
N VAL A 468 -6.99 0.62 -2.91
CA VAL A 468 -6.05 -0.03 -3.84
C VAL A 468 -6.70 -1.29 -4.42
N VAL A 469 -6.90 -1.28 -5.74
CA VAL A 469 -7.40 -2.44 -6.51
C VAL A 469 -6.33 -3.53 -6.54
N GLY A 470 -6.75 -4.79 -6.38
CA GLY A 470 -5.83 -5.94 -6.40
C GLY A 470 -5.00 -6.10 -5.12
N SER A 471 -5.31 -5.34 -4.07
CA SER A 471 -4.73 -5.53 -2.73
C SER A 471 -5.21 -6.83 -2.07
N SER A 472 -4.44 -7.35 -1.12
CA SER A 472 -4.72 -8.60 -0.41
C SER A 472 -6.13 -8.64 0.20
N ILE A 473 -6.55 -7.57 0.89
CA ILE A 473 -7.91 -7.49 1.44
C ILE A 473 -8.95 -7.54 0.32
N SER A 474 -8.75 -6.82 -0.79
CA SER A 474 -9.71 -6.79 -1.90
C SER A 474 -9.91 -8.15 -2.58
N LEU A 475 -8.84 -8.94 -2.67
CA LEU A 475 -8.84 -10.26 -3.31
C LEU A 475 -9.42 -11.34 -2.41
N LEU A 476 -9.18 -11.25 -1.09
CA LEU A 476 -9.62 -12.27 -0.13
C LEU A 476 -11.05 -12.07 0.38
N THR A 477 -11.60 -10.85 0.33
CA THR A 477 -12.99 -10.61 0.74
C THR A 477 -14.00 -11.16 -0.27
N HIS A 478 -15.16 -11.61 0.20
CA HIS A 478 -16.21 -12.15 -0.67
C HIS A 478 -16.79 -11.11 -1.65
N CYS A 479 -16.86 -9.86 -1.19
CA CYS A 479 -17.30 -8.71 -1.97
C CYS A 479 -16.67 -7.42 -1.43
N GLY A 480 -16.82 -6.31 -2.15
CA GLY A 480 -16.20 -5.07 -1.71
C GLY A 480 -16.57 -3.84 -2.49
N VAL A 481 -16.08 -2.70 -2.02
CA VAL A 481 -16.24 -1.38 -2.62
C VAL A 481 -14.85 -0.77 -2.77
N HIS A 482 -14.46 -0.50 -4.02
CA HIS A 482 -13.31 0.35 -4.29
C HIS A 482 -13.68 1.80 -4.02
N VAL A 483 -13.02 2.44 -3.06
CA VAL A 483 -13.33 3.80 -2.62
C VAL A 483 -13.12 4.81 -3.75
N ASN A 484 -12.12 4.62 -4.60
CA ASN A 484 -11.83 5.48 -5.75
C ASN A 484 -11.51 6.94 -5.40
N ALA A 485 -10.71 7.15 -4.34
CA ALA A 485 -10.18 8.46 -3.96
C ALA A 485 -8.95 8.90 -4.79
N GLY A 486 -8.49 8.03 -5.70
CA GLY A 486 -7.18 8.12 -6.34
C GLY A 486 -6.03 7.75 -5.39
N PRO A 487 -4.78 7.74 -5.88
CA PRO A 487 -3.59 7.49 -5.05
C PRO A 487 -3.47 8.50 -3.93
N GLU A 488 -3.04 8.03 -2.77
CA GLU A 488 -2.72 8.88 -1.64
C GLU A 488 -1.25 8.60 -1.30
N ILE A 489 -0.39 9.61 -1.38
CA ILE A 489 1.05 9.55 -1.19
C ILE A 489 1.43 10.07 0.21
N GLY A 490 0.73 11.09 0.71
CA GLY A 490 0.95 11.63 2.06
C GLY A 490 0.84 10.53 3.13
N VAL A 491 1.74 10.52 4.11
CA VAL A 491 1.73 9.48 5.16
C VAL A 491 0.46 9.56 6.00
N ALA A 492 0.05 10.77 6.40
CA ALA A 492 -1.20 11.00 7.10
C ALA A 492 -2.39 10.95 6.12
N SER A 493 -3.33 10.03 6.35
CA SER A 493 -4.51 9.90 5.50
C SER A 493 -5.44 11.11 5.59
N THR A 494 -5.99 11.55 4.46
CA THR A 494 -6.89 12.71 4.34
C THR A 494 -8.08 12.39 3.46
N LYS A 495 -7.92 12.43 2.13
CA LYS A 495 -8.98 12.11 1.17
C LYS A 495 -9.48 10.66 1.27
N ALA A 496 -8.62 9.72 1.67
CA ALA A 496 -9.09 8.36 1.89
C ALA A 496 -10.05 8.26 3.09
N TYR A 497 -9.90 9.06 4.16
CA TYR A 497 -10.87 9.11 5.27
C TYR A 497 -12.24 9.58 4.81
N THR A 498 -12.32 10.72 4.11
CA THR A 498 -13.59 11.30 3.67
C THR A 498 -14.26 10.43 2.60
N SER A 499 -13.49 9.85 1.68
CA SER A 499 -14.03 8.89 0.71
C SER A 499 -14.46 7.56 1.33
N GLN A 500 -13.75 7.02 2.34
CA GLN A 500 -14.20 5.84 3.09
C GLN A 500 -15.53 6.10 3.79
N PHE A 501 -15.66 7.25 4.44
CA PHE A 501 -16.89 7.68 5.10
C PHE A 501 -18.04 7.70 4.07
N ILE A 502 -17.88 8.35 2.92
CA ILE A 502 -18.93 8.41 1.87
C ILE A 502 -19.27 7.02 1.32
N ALA A 503 -18.27 6.18 1.04
CA ALA A 503 -18.49 4.82 0.56
C ALA A 503 -19.32 3.99 1.55
N MET A 504 -19.05 4.14 2.85
CA MET A 504 -19.82 3.49 3.91
C MET A 504 -21.23 4.06 4.06
N ILE A 505 -21.43 5.39 3.94
CA ILE A 505 -22.79 5.95 3.93
C ILE A 505 -23.60 5.41 2.75
N MET A 506 -23.03 5.35 1.55
CA MET A 506 -23.69 4.72 0.39
C MET A 506 -24.00 3.24 0.64
N PHE A 507 -23.16 2.53 1.37
CA PHE A 507 -23.41 1.16 1.77
C PHE A 507 -24.62 1.05 2.71
N ALA A 508 -24.74 1.91 3.73
CA ALA A 508 -25.92 1.98 4.58
C ALA A 508 -27.21 2.36 3.81
N LEU A 509 -27.11 3.29 2.85
CA LEU A 509 -28.23 3.68 1.98
C LEU A 509 -28.70 2.53 1.07
N SER A 510 -27.77 1.68 0.61
CA SER A 510 -28.08 0.48 -0.16
C SER A 510 -28.73 -0.59 0.73
N LEU A 511 -28.29 -0.78 1.97
CA LEU A 511 -28.90 -1.75 2.89
C LEU A 511 -30.34 -1.37 3.30
N SER A 512 -30.65 -0.08 3.36
CA SER A 512 -31.95 0.45 3.81
C SER A 512 -32.98 0.67 2.70
N GLU A 513 -32.69 0.27 1.45
CA GLU A 513 -33.53 0.57 0.28
C GLU A 513 -34.98 0.09 0.38
N ASP A 514 -35.20 -1.12 0.90
CA ASP A 514 -36.54 -1.72 0.97
C ASP A 514 -37.41 -1.14 2.11
N ARG A 515 -36.89 -0.18 2.90
CA ARG A 515 -37.57 0.37 4.08
C ARG A 515 -38.29 1.67 3.75
N ALA A 516 -39.60 1.57 3.48
CA ALA A 516 -40.45 2.72 3.19
C ALA A 516 -40.39 3.81 4.29
N SER A 517 -40.32 3.44 5.57
CA SER A 517 -40.24 4.38 6.69
C SER A 517 -38.96 5.25 6.69
N LYS A 518 -37.89 4.78 6.04
CA LYS A 518 -36.60 5.47 5.96
C LYS A 518 -36.44 6.25 4.66
N GLN A 519 -37.43 6.24 3.76
CA GLN A 519 -37.29 6.85 2.44
C GLN A 519 -36.95 8.33 2.50
N LYS A 520 -37.67 9.13 3.30
CA LYS A 520 -37.39 10.57 3.44
C LYS A 520 -35.96 10.82 3.94
N ARG A 521 -35.55 10.08 4.97
CA ARG A 521 -34.20 10.16 5.52
C ARG A 521 -33.12 9.82 4.49
N ARG A 522 -33.33 8.76 3.69
CA ARG A 522 -32.42 8.39 2.61
C ARG A 522 -32.31 9.49 1.56
N GLU A 523 -33.44 10.08 1.15
CA GLU A 523 -33.47 11.18 0.19
C GLU A 523 -32.71 12.40 0.69
N ASP A 524 -32.90 12.79 1.96
CA ASP A 524 -32.18 13.92 2.56
C ASP A 524 -30.66 13.67 2.56
N ILE A 525 -30.22 12.46 2.90
CA ILE A 525 -28.79 12.07 2.87
C ILE A 525 -28.25 12.12 1.43
N MET A 526 -28.98 11.59 0.45
CA MET A 526 -28.56 11.60 -0.96
C MET A 526 -28.45 13.02 -1.51
N GLU A 527 -29.38 13.91 -1.16
CA GLU A 527 -29.31 15.33 -1.52
C GLU A 527 -28.10 16.02 -0.85
N GLY A 528 -27.85 15.71 0.42
CA GLY A 528 -26.67 16.20 1.16
C GLY A 528 -25.35 15.75 0.53
N LEU A 529 -25.25 14.48 0.12
CA LEU A 529 -24.09 13.95 -0.60
C LEU A 529 -23.88 14.68 -1.93
N GLY A 530 -24.95 15.00 -2.67
CA GLY A 530 -24.88 15.77 -3.91
C GLY A 530 -24.25 17.16 -3.75
N LYS A 531 -24.39 17.78 -2.57
CA LYS A 531 -23.87 19.14 -2.27
C LYS A 531 -22.49 19.14 -1.60
N ILE A 532 -22.00 17.98 -1.16
CA ILE A 532 -20.82 17.92 -0.29
C ILE A 532 -19.56 18.48 -0.96
N SER A 533 -19.37 18.25 -2.26
CA SER A 533 -18.18 18.73 -2.99
C SER A 533 -18.08 20.25 -2.99
N GLU A 534 -19.20 20.94 -3.21
CA GLU A 534 -19.26 22.41 -3.19
C GLU A 534 -19.02 22.95 -1.77
N GLN A 535 -19.61 22.29 -0.76
CA GLN A 535 -19.41 22.67 0.65
C GLN A 535 -17.94 22.52 1.08
N ILE A 536 -17.25 21.46 0.63
CA ILE A 536 -15.81 21.29 0.86
C ILE A 536 -15.02 22.44 0.21
N LYS A 537 -15.36 22.84 -1.02
CA LYS A 537 -14.70 23.97 -1.70
C LYS A 537 -14.84 25.27 -0.92
N GLU A 538 -16.02 25.52 -0.31
CA GLU A 538 -16.22 26.69 0.55
C GLU A 538 -15.32 26.65 1.80
N ILE A 539 -15.17 25.48 2.43
CA ILE A 539 -14.31 25.31 3.61
C ILE A 539 -12.84 25.48 3.26
N LEU A 540 -12.39 25.00 2.10
CA LEU A 540 -11.00 25.14 1.66
C LEU A 540 -10.59 26.61 1.45
N LYS A 541 -11.55 27.55 1.28
CA LYS A 541 -11.26 29.00 1.28
C LYS A 541 -10.80 29.51 2.65
N LEU A 542 -11.06 28.77 3.73
CA LEU A 542 -10.62 29.09 5.09
C LEU A 542 -9.15 28.74 5.35
N ASP A 543 -8.42 28.22 4.37
CA ASP A 543 -7.00 27.86 4.50
C ASP A 543 -6.14 28.98 5.10
N GLN A 544 -6.22 30.18 4.53
CA GLN A 544 -5.43 31.33 5.00
C GLN A 544 -5.87 31.82 6.39
N PRO A 545 -7.18 32.00 6.68
CA PRO A 545 -7.65 32.26 8.05
C PRO A 545 -7.20 31.21 9.08
N ILE A 546 -7.23 29.92 8.73
CA ILE A 546 -6.80 28.83 9.62
C ILE A 546 -5.29 28.89 9.87
N LYS A 547 -4.49 29.22 8.85
CA LYS A 547 -3.05 29.45 9.00
C LYS A 547 -2.75 30.56 10.01
N GLU A 548 -3.45 31.69 9.90
CA GLU A 548 -3.28 32.84 10.80
C GLU A 548 -3.71 32.52 12.23
N LEU A 549 -4.83 31.79 12.38
CA LEU A 549 -5.29 31.24 13.66
C LEU A 549 -4.21 30.35 14.30
N CYS A 550 -3.64 29.41 13.53
CA CYS A 550 -2.61 28.49 14.02
C CYS A 550 -1.38 29.27 14.52
N ALA A 551 -0.92 30.23 13.72
CA ALA A 551 0.26 31.04 14.05
C ALA A 551 0.08 31.91 15.29
N ARG A 552 -1.14 32.39 15.57
CA ARG A 552 -1.44 33.22 16.74
C ARG A 552 -1.68 32.41 18.01
N THR A 553 -2.47 31.35 17.92
CA THR A 553 -3.04 30.69 19.11
C THR A 553 -2.19 29.52 19.62
N PHE A 554 -1.53 28.79 18.71
CA PHE A 554 -0.87 27.52 19.06
C PHE A 554 0.66 27.63 19.13
N LYS A 555 1.21 28.81 18.88
CA LYS A 555 2.65 29.04 18.97
C LYS A 555 3.14 28.73 20.39
N HIS A 556 4.17 27.89 20.50
CA HIS A 556 4.76 27.43 21.77
C HIS A 556 3.84 26.57 22.67
N GLN A 557 2.66 26.19 22.19
CA GLN A 557 1.80 25.26 22.92
C GLN A 557 2.37 23.85 22.83
N LYS A 558 2.18 23.06 23.90
CA LYS A 558 2.65 21.67 23.95
C LYS A 558 1.53 20.66 23.85
N SER A 559 0.35 21.04 24.35
CA SER A 559 -0.83 20.19 24.36
C SER A 559 -2.04 20.97 23.86
N LEU A 560 -3.03 20.25 23.35
CA LEU A 560 -4.35 20.80 23.04
C LEU A 560 -5.44 19.72 23.17
N LEU A 561 -6.65 20.16 23.50
CA LEU A 561 -7.81 19.27 23.61
C LEU A 561 -8.78 19.49 22.46
N LEU A 562 -9.25 18.39 21.86
CA LEU A 562 -10.33 18.37 20.88
C LEU A 562 -11.60 17.78 21.48
N LEU A 563 -12.68 18.54 21.49
CA LEU A 563 -13.94 18.14 22.11
C LEU A 563 -15.02 17.92 21.05
N GLY A 564 -15.64 16.74 21.08
CA GLY A 564 -16.75 16.35 20.22
C GLY A 564 -17.77 15.49 20.95
N ARG A 565 -18.97 15.36 20.39
CA ARG A 565 -20.03 14.48 20.93
C ARG A 565 -20.78 13.80 19.80
N GLY A 566 -21.34 12.63 20.07
CA GLY A 566 -22.08 11.86 19.05
C GLY A 566 -21.18 11.55 17.86
N SER A 567 -21.68 11.78 16.65
CA SER A 567 -20.89 11.62 15.41
C SER A 567 -19.69 12.55 15.33
N GLN A 568 -19.67 13.66 16.06
CA GLN A 568 -18.53 14.59 16.07
C GLN A 568 -17.38 14.11 16.97
N PHE A 569 -17.58 13.07 17.79
CA PHE A 569 -16.49 12.51 18.59
C PHE A 569 -15.44 11.81 17.71
N SER A 570 -15.85 11.10 16.66
CA SER A 570 -14.90 10.54 15.69
C SER A 570 -14.12 11.63 14.93
N THR A 571 -14.77 12.76 14.62
CA THR A 571 -14.09 13.92 14.03
C THR A 571 -13.03 14.49 14.97
N ALA A 572 -13.32 14.57 16.27
CA ALA A 572 -12.34 14.99 17.27
C ALA A 572 -11.17 13.99 17.36
N LEU A 573 -11.44 12.68 17.42
CA LEU A 573 -10.43 11.63 17.42
C LEU A 573 -9.51 11.70 16.20
N GLU A 574 -10.10 11.88 15.01
CA GLU A 574 -9.35 11.99 13.76
C GLU A 574 -8.48 13.25 13.72
N GLY A 575 -9.05 14.41 14.08
CA GLY A 575 -8.26 15.65 14.17
C GLY A 575 -7.11 15.53 15.16
N ALA A 576 -7.33 14.88 16.31
CA ALA A 576 -6.29 14.67 17.29
C ALA A 576 -5.19 13.75 16.79
N LEU A 577 -5.55 12.70 16.05
CA LEU A 577 -4.59 11.82 15.40
C LEU A 577 -3.76 12.58 14.35
N LYS A 578 -4.39 13.35 13.45
CA LYS A 578 -3.67 14.15 12.44
C LYS A 578 -2.67 15.10 13.06
N ILE A 579 -3.10 15.87 14.07
CA ILE A 579 -2.24 16.82 14.75
C ILE A 579 -1.04 16.08 15.39
N LYS A 580 -1.28 14.99 16.13
CA LYS A 580 -0.20 14.18 16.73
C LYS A 580 0.78 13.64 15.69
N GLU A 581 0.29 13.12 14.58
CA GLU A 581 1.09 12.44 13.55
C GLU A 581 2.10 13.38 12.90
N ILE A 582 1.71 14.61 12.56
CA ILE A 582 2.54 15.48 11.70
C ILE A 582 3.13 16.69 12.42
N SER A 583 2.48 17.23 13.46
CA SER A 583 3.01 18.38 14.22
C SER A 583 3.71 17.96 15.52
N TYR A 584 3.52 16.71 15.96
CA TYR A 584 4.00 16.15 17.23
C TYR A 584 3.51 16.89 18.48
N LEU A 585 2.51 17.76 18.33
CA LEU A 585 1.80 18.35 19.45
C LEU A 585 0.98 17.27 20.15
N HIS A 586 0.99 17.29 21.48
CA HIS A 586 0.18 16.36 22.26
C HIS A 586 -1.30 16.76 22.14
N CYS A 587 -1.99 16.16 21.19
CA CYS A 587 -3.41 16.37 21.00
C CYS A 587 -4.23 15.18 21.48
N GLU A 588 -5.13 15.43 22.41
CA GLU A 588 -6.08 14.44 22.92
C GLU A 588 -7.51 14.82 22.53
N ALA A 589 -8.28 13.83 22.10
CA ALA A 589 -9.70 14.00 21.83
C ALA A 589 -10.52 13.44 22.97
N VAL A 590 -11.47 14.24 23.46
CA VAL A 590 -12.31 13.89 24.60
C VAL A 590 -13.77 14.03 24.24
N MET A 591 -14.57 13.03 24.61
CA MET A 591 -16.01 13.12 24.45
C MET A 591 -16.55 14.19 25.40
N SER A 592 -17.26 15.20 24.88
CA SER A 592 -17.65 16.37 25.69
C SER A 592 -18.58 16.04 26.86
N GLY A 593 -19.26 14.88 26.83
CA GLY A 593 -20.02 14.35 27.96
C GLY A 593 -19.17 13.93 29.16
N GLU A 594 -17.91 13.54 28.92
CA GLU A 594 -16.98 13.02 29.93
C GLU A 594 -16.17 14.10 30.64
N LEU A 595 -16.33 15.38 30.26
CA LEU A 595 -15.55 16.48 30.84
C LEU A 595 -15.63 16.50 32.37
N LYS A 596 -16.83 16.36 32.94
CA LYS A 596 -17.05 16.39 34.39
C LYS A 596 -16.46 15.18 35.13
N HIS A 597 -16.10 14.12 34.42
CA HIS A 597 -15.59 12.88 34.98
C HIS A 597 -14.06 12.88 35.12
N GLY A 598 -13.40 14.02 34.88
CA GLY A 598 -12.00 14.25 35.25
C GLY A 598 -11.29 15.27 34.36
N VAL A 599 -11.58 15.27 33.06
CA VAL A 599 -10.85 16.08 32.05
C VAL A 599 -11.00 17.58 32.30
N LEU A 600 -12.13 18.03 32.86
CA LEU A 600 -12.35 19.44 33.18
C LEU A 600 -11.29 20.02 34.15
N ALA A 601 -10.58 19.17 34.90
CA ALA A 601 -9.49 19.60 35.77
C ALA A 601 -8.26 20.11 35.00
N LEU A 602 -8.13 19.77 33.71
CA LEU A 602 -7.07 20.27 32.83
C LEU A 602 -7.40 21.64 32.23
N VAL A 603 -8.67 22.07 32.27
CA VAL A 603 -9.11 23.29 31.60
C VAL A 603 -8.70 24.51 32.41
N ASP A 604 -7.91 25.38 31.78
CA ASP A 604 -7.49 26.68 32.28
C ASP A 604 -7.44 27.72 31.13
N GLU A 605 -6.82 28.88 31.40
CA GLU A 605 -6.71 29.97 30.43
C GLU A 605 -5.68 29.76 29.32
N ASP A 606 -4.76 28.81 29.50
CA ASP A 606 -3.57 28.62 28.68
C ASP A 606 -3.71 27.40 27.76
N LEU A 607 -4.42 26.35 28.20
CA LEU A 607 -4.66 25.14 27.43
C LEU A 607 -5.56 25.44 26.22
N PRO A 608 -5.06 25.26 24.97
CA PRO A 608 -5.88 25.42 23.79
C PRO A 608 -6.93 24.31 23.70
N ILE A 609 -8.18 24.70 23.48
CA ILE A 609 -9.31 23.80 23.35
C ILE A 609 -10.00 24.09 22.03
N ILE A 610 -10.26 23.07 21.24
CA ILE A 610 -11.08 23.15 20.02
C ILE A 610 -12.35 22.36 20.29
N MET A 611 -13.52 22.96 20.05
CA MET A 611 -14.80 22.31 20.27
C MET A 611 -15.63 22.28 18.98
N ILE A 612 -16.22 21.13 18.67
CA ILE A 612 -17.12 20.96 17.52
C ILE A 612 -18.56 21.13 17.99
N LEU A 613 -19.20 22.24 17.60
CA LEU A 613 -20.58 22.62 17.97
C LEU A 613 -21.40 23.00 16.73
N THR A 614 -21.53 22.06 15.80
CA THR A 614 -22.47 22.18 14.67
C THR A 614 -23.90 21.78 15.08
N ARG A 615 -24.90 22.31 14.37
CA ARG A 615 -26.33 22.12 14.66
C ARG A 615 -26.80 20.72 14.29
N ASP A 616 -26.99 19.90 15.30
CA ASP A 616 -27.64 18.59 15.27
C ASP A 616 -28.63 18.44 16.45
N GLU A 617 -29.21 17.26 16.64
CA GLU A 617 -30.14 16.97 17.74
C GLU A 617 -29.51 17.07 19.14
N ILE A 618 -28.19 16.92 19.25
CA ILE A 618 -27.45 16.93 20.52
C ILE A 618 -26.76 18.28 20.81
N PHE A 619 -26.98 19.29 19.97
CA PHE A 619 -26.39 20.63 20.09
C PHE A 619 -26.53 21.21 21.50
N ALA A 620 -27.71 21.16 22.10
CA ALA A 620 -27.96 21.68 23.45
C ALA A 620 -27.04 21.03 24.51
N LYS A 621 -26.73 19.74 24.35
CA LYS A 621 -25.81 19.01 25.25
C LYS A 621 -24.35 19.42 25.01
N SER A 622 -23.97 19.69 23.77
CA SER A 622 -22.63 20.19 23.42
C SER A 622 -22.44 21.64 23.88
N LEU A 623 -23.48 22.48 23.78
CA LEU A 623 -23.48 23.84 24.30
C LEU A 623 -23.28 23.88 25.82
N ASN A 624 -23.93 22.97 26.56
CA ASN A 624 -23.69 22.83 28.00
C ASN A 624 -22.23 22.49 28.32
N ALA A 625 -21.53 21.73 27.47
CA ALA A 625 -20.11 21.45 27.64
C ALA A 625 -19.25 22.68 27.35
N TYR A 626 -19.58 23.45 26.31
CA TYR A 626 -18.93 24.74 26.02
C TYR A 626 -19.05 25.71 27.20
N GLN A 627 -20.24 25.85 27.78
CA GLN A 627 -20.44 26.71 28.95
C GLN A 627 -19.61 26.25 30.16
N GLN A 628 -19.39 24.95 30.33
CA GLN A 628 -18.52 24.43 31.41
C GLN A 628 -17.05 24.80 31.20
N VAL A 629 -16.57 24.74 29.95
CA VAL A 629 -15.20 25.16 29.59
C VAL A 629 -15.03 26.66 29.86
N ILE A 630 -15.97 27.49 29.41
CA ILE A 630 -15.96 28.94 29.64
C ILE A 630 -16.00 29.28 31.14
N ALA A 631 -16.80 28.55 31.93
CA ALA A 631 -16.90 28.73 33.38
C ALA A 631 -15.62 28.36 34.15
N ARG A 632 -14.61 27.81 33.47
CA ARG A 632 -13.26 27.53 33.98
C ARG A 632 -12.19 28.37 33.29
N SER A 633 -12.60 29.50 32.72
CA SER A 633 -11.74 30.45 32.00
C SER A 633 -11.10 29.89 30.72
N GLY A 634 -11.53 28.72 30.25
CA GLY A 634 -11.10 28.17 28.97
C GLY A 634 -11.46 29.10 27.82
N LYS A 635 -10.59 29.18 26.81
CA LYS A 635 -10.76 30.02 25.61
C LYS A 635 -10.88 29.14 24.38
N PRO A 636 -12.02 28.43 24.20
CA PRO A 636 -12.16 27.46 23.12
C PRO A 636 -12.26 28.13 21.76
N ILE A 637 -11.67 27.50 20.74
CA ILE A 637 -11.97 27.72 19.33
C ILE A 637 -13.16 26.83 18.97
N VAL A 638 -14.21 27.41 18.39
CA VAL A 638 -15.46 26.71 18.12
C VAL A 638 -15.63 26.49 16.62
N ILE A 639 -15.77 25.23 16.20
CA ILE A 639 -16.22 24.87 14.86
C ILE A 639 -17.75 24.84 14.89
N CYS A 640 -18.40 25.80 14.23
CA CYS A 640 -19.86 25.98 14.26
C CYS A 640 -20.42 26.24 12.85
N ASN A 641 -21.74 26.31 12.72
CA ASN A 641 -22.37 26.72 11.46
C ASN A 641 -22.33 28.26 11.30
N PRO A 642 -22.45 28.78 10.07
CA PRO A 642 -22.46 30.23 9.83
C PRO A 642 -23.65 30.90 10.49
N ASP A 643 -23.45 32.13 10.95
CA ASP A 643 -24.48 33.00 11.54
C ASP A 643 -25.23 32.42 12.76
N ASP A 644 -24.65 31.44 13.45
CA ASP A 644 -25.27 30.81 14.62
C ASP A 644 -25.43 31.81 15.78
N GLU A 645 -26.68 32.02 16.21
CA GLU A 645 -27.06 33.03 17.19
C GLU A 645 -26.31 32.93 18.52
N GLU A 646 -25.99 31.70 18.96
CA GLU A 646 -25.30 31.45 20.24
C GLU A 646 -23.86 31.98 20.22
N PHE A 647 -23.25 32.08 19.03
CA PHE A 647 -21.86 32.49 18.84
C PHE A 647 -21.71 33.87 18.19
N ARG A 648 -22.80 34.62 17.95
CA ARG A 648 -22.74 35.97 17.34
C ARG A 648 -22.06 37.02 18.25
N GLY A 649 -22.27 36.95 19.56
CA GLY A 649 -21.72 37.89 20.55
C GLY A 649 -20.56 37.32 21.39
N GLY A 650 -20.06 36.13 21.06
CA GLY A 650 -19.09 35.41 21.88
C GLY A 650 -17.67 35.97 21.78
N LYS A 651 -16.90 35.87 22.89
CA LYS A 651 -15.44 36.09 22.91
C LYS A 651 -14.64 34.92 22.30
N ALA A 652 -15.31 33.82 21.98
CA ALA A 652 -14.68 32.63 21.44
C ALA A 652 -14.33 32.82 19.97
N GLU A 653 -13.19 32.29 19.58
CA GLU A 653 -12.75 32.25 18.19
C GLU A 653 -13.55 31.21 17.42
N LYS A 654 -13.92 31.50 16.16
CA LYS A 654 -14.88 30.68 15.40
C LYS A 654 -14.30 30.22 14.08
N ILE A 655 -14.65 28.99 13.69
CA ILE A 655 -14.47 28.44 12.36
C ILE A 655 -15.86 28.07 11.85
N GLU A 656 -16.37 28.85 10.90
CA GLU A 656 -17.74 28.71 10.40
C GLU A 656 -17.78 27.76 9.21
N ILE A 657 -18.53 26.66 9.34
CA ILE A 657 -18.59 25.54 8.39
C ILE A 657 -20.02 25.32 7.91
N PRO A 658 -20.26 25.21 6.58
CA PRO A 658 -21.60 25.02 6.02
C PRO A 658 -22.41 23.92 6.72
N LYS A 659 -23.70 24.16 6.89
CA LYS A 659 -24.63 23.16 7.43
C LYS A 659 -24.97 22.13 6.36
N THR A 660 -24.92 20.85 6.72
CA THR A 660 -25.40 19.74 5.92
C THR A 660 -26.25 18.79 6.76
N VAL A 661 -26.56 17.61 6.24
CA VAL A 661 -27.23 16.55 7.00
C VAL A 661 -26.33 16.12 8.15
N ASP A 662 -26.91 15.95 9.34
CA ASP A 662 -26.23 15.61 10.59
C ASP A 662 -25.22 14.45 10.47
N CYS A 663 -25.58 13.35 9.79
CA CYS A 663 -24.70 12.20 9.59
C CYS A 663 -23.56 12.45 8.58
N LEU A 664 -23.63 13.54 7.81
CA LEU A 664 -22.59 13.97 6.86
C LEU A 664 -21.75 15.12 7.41
N GLN A 665 -22.20 15.82 8.45
CA GLN A 665 -21.53 17.01 8.98
C GLN A 665 -20.09 16.74 9.43
N GLY A 666 -19.80 15.51 9.89
CA GLY A 666 -18.45 15.08 10.25
C GLY A 666 -17.45 15.10 9.08
N LEU A 667 -17.92 14.96 7.83
CA LEU A 667 -17.09 15.11 6.62
C LEU A 667 -16.59 16.54 6.44
N LEU A 668 -17.41 17.52 6.79
CA LEU A 668 -17.08 18.93 6.67
C LEU A 668 -16.22 19.39 7.84
N ASN A 669 -16.57 18.98 9.06
CA ASN A 669 -15.92 19.41 10.29
C ASN A 669 -14.47 18.89 10.45
N VAL A 670 -14.09 17.82 9.74
CA VAL A 670 -12.71 17.28 9.79
C VAL A 670 -11.72 18.11 8.97
N ILE A 671 -12.17 18.79 7.91
CA ILE A 671 -11.28 19.49 6.97
C ILE A 671 -10.53 20.64 7.64
N PRO A 672 -11.15 21.50 8.47
CA PRO A 672 -10.42 22.49 9.23
C PRO A 672 -9.34 21.87 10.12
N LEU A 673 -9.60 20.71 10.73
CA LEU A 673 -8.63 20.02 11.58
C LEU A 673 -7.44 19.47 10.77
N GLN A 674 -7.68 19.01 9.55
CA GLN A 674 -6.62 18.61 8.61
C GLN A 674 -5.75 19.82 8.21
N LEU A 675 -6.37 20.95 7.89
CA LEU A 675 -5.67 22.21 7.58
C LEU A 675 -4.89 22.74 8.78
N MET A 676 -5.47 22.68 9.98
CA MET A 676 -4.78 23.04 11.22
C MET A 676 -3.56 22.15 11.46
N ALA A 677 -3.71 20.82 11.35
CA ALA A 677 -2.59 19.90 11.49
C ALA A 677 -1.46 20.24 10.51
N TYR A 678 -1.80 20.51 9.24
CA TYR A 678 -0.83 20.92 8.21
C TYR A 678 -0.09 22.20 8.60
N TRP A 679 -0.82 23.27 8.93
CA TRP A 679 -0.20 24.56 9.24
C TRP A 679 0.58 24.57 10.55
N LEU A 680 0.16 23.80 11.55
CA LEU A 680 0.92 23.60 12.80
C LEU A 680 2.27 22.94 12.52
N ALA A 681 2.31 21.90 11.67
CA ALA A 681 3.55 21.24 11.31
C ALA A 681 4.47 22.14 10.45
N VAL A 682 3.91 22.85 9.47
CA VAL A 682 4.67 23.79 8.63
C VAL A 682 5.26 24.94 9.46
N ALA A 683 4.52 25.46 10.44
CA ALA A 683 5.00 26.52 11.33
C ALA A 683 6.23 26.11 12.15
N GLU A 684 6.32 24.83 12.51
CA GLU A 684 7.47 24.24 13.22
C GLU A 684 8.59 23.77 12.26
N GLY A 685 8.47 24.01 10.95
CA GLY A 685 9.44 23.59 9.93
C GLY A 685 9.50 22.07 9.73
N LEU A 686 8.45 21.34 10.11
CA LEU A 686 8.35 19.90 9.98
C LEU A 686 7.93 19.50 8.56
N ASN A 687 8.38 18.33 8.12
CA ASN A 687 7.97 17.79 6.82
C ASN A 687 6.69 16.94 6.98
N VAL A 688 5.56 17.49 6.53
CA VAL A 688 4.24 16.85 6.66
C VAL A 688 4.09 15.57 5.83
N ASP A 689 4.86 15.40 4.75
CA ASP A 689 4.81 14.20 3.91
C ASP A 689 5.63 13.05 4.54
N PHE A 690 6.54 13.36 5.47
CA PHE A 690 7.48 12.41 6.08
C PHE A 690 7.54 12.60 7.61
N PRO A 691 6.45 12.32 8.35
CA PRO A 691 6.44 12.38 9.80
C PRO A 691 7.36 11.31 10.40
N ARG A 692 8.22 11.69 11.34
CA ARG A 692 9.23 10.82 11.96
C ARG A 692 8.58 9.56 12.55
N ASN A 693 9.30 8.44 12.48
CA ASN A 693 8.91 7.15 13.04
C ASN A 693 7.63 6.54 12.44
N LEU A 694 7.00 7.17 11.43
CA LEU A 694 5.80 6.65 10.75
C LEU A 694 5.97 6.44 9.24
N ALA A 695 5.41 5.34 8.76
CA ALA A 695 5.30 4.97 7.35
C ALA A 695 3.84 5.07 6.93
N LYS A 696 3.55 5.28 5.64
CA LYS A 696 2.15 5.32 5.17
C LYS A 696 1.36 4.03 5.48
N SER A 697 1.99 2.86 5.41
CA SER A 697 1.31 1.58 5.63
C SER A 697 2.13 0.64 6.49
N VAL A 698 1.48 0.11 7.53
CA VAL A 698 2.00 -0.91 8.46
C VAL A 698 1.58 -2.28 7.93
N THR A 699 2.51 -2.99 7.32
CA THR A 699 2.24 -4.23 6.56
C THR A 699 3.06 -5.41 7.05
N VAL A 700 3.74 -5.22 8.16
CA VAL A 700 4.52 -6.20 8.92
C VAL A 700 4.32 -5.85 10.39
N GLU A 701 4.34 -6.87 11.25
CA GLU A 701 4.30 -6.73 12.71
C GLU A 701 5.61 -6.17 13.29
#